data_AF-A0A485K6U8-F1
#
_entry.id   AF-A0A485K6U8-F1
#
_cell.length_a   1.000
_cell.length_b   1.000
_cell.length_c   1.000
_cell.angle_alpha   90.00
_cell.angle_beta   90.00
_cell.angle_gamma   90.00
#
_symmetry.space_group_name_H-M   'P 1'
#
loop_
_entity.id
_entity.type
_entity.pdbx_description
1 polymer ?
#
loop_
_entity_poly.entity_id
_entity_poly.type
_entity_poly.pdbx_seq_one_letter_code
_entity_poly.pdbx_strand_id
1 'polypeptide(L)'
;MHRTLCLVLLSSRVLGQAPAWPPAGQCSVPGLALWTAQCPTLTAGNTPITVTQVEAGTFQNVNMSSLNTLDEARAVLQGASAVNAMKGMRSENFDYYNNSLRSIMIVLCKVTSTDADLQRCVSPSSPYAQRNGGNQSSTCLVMTDAGNCAAQGLCERLPNCMWNTVDPTQPRLPRYSADDINAANQWVSSAYAKSLAPYAGPGVAFAVLTALGFFAFFILRCFFNKCGGRDPVERGYTWCAVMFPGVAFFIFSLVIFICSVAAYVQNNTVTTKMASLFSVLNEVINNLNVNTKYWLTPIRQIQADQQLTVAQVQSILASTSWVPQGGNQLLALGQYFDQTYTTGFPSVCVGNGQYCLACPPNLCGTDSIVPRVTLAGWKAITDQLDATFQLTRDMVYSGPSTVFSATNAAEDVLTVLLGATNSSGTTVNSIQSTFNSVTAARTGGVLGIFVLGLFVSFLGMIGFLKGICKDKTKWVNLLHVSWALGVILCIVSFTVASTLVAVSAVWYDGCQYLDMVMNNMTPYFSAGTSAVVGSCVQGTSVLAALGMTTTYGTSCEITERYRVAQSLQMTTRLATLASLSENMLAYRDTNFGYDVNVHKSLLSAAATAMGSDMPTLSKSPNYAVLESPWMLFSATTAGTCTTDVDPPACYMKLKCNGSTTACYTAYNDARVYTAADNKINAMLLTMRQDFTGAVNSPNSPGWPTNAPASILDAARTFVKQLDLFLTQTIKPVANLDIWTQVDALQCTAATGCGWINQEYAMVHSILCQDLLGACLNIALSVFINALFLLPMAICGIILQKRLRGIRGGSYGNVEAPAAEGQLTGRQKLEKKLEALAKGQTTL
;
A
#
# COMPACT_ATOMS: atom_id res chain seq x y z
N MET A 1 29.66 49.80 -11.44
CA MET A 1 28.76 48.73 -10.95
C MET A 1 29.36 47.32 -11.01
N HIS A 2 30.34 46.99 -11.88
CA HIS A 2 30.97 45.65 -11.90
C HIS A 2 32.02 45.36 -10.81
N ARG A 3 32.61 46.37 -10.15
CA ARG A 3 33.60 46.15 -9.07
C ARG A 3 33.00 45.82 -7.70
N THR A 4 31.75 46.22 -7.46
CA THR A 4 31.06 45.97 -6.18
C THR A 4 30.52 44.54 -6.08
N LEU A 5 30.26 43.87 -7.21
CA LEU A 5 29.86 42.45 -7.22
C LEU A 5 31.04 41.50 -6.96
N CYS A 6 32.26 41.85 -7.34
CA CYS A 6 33.44 40.99 -7.12
C CYS A 6 33.87 40.91 -5.64
N LEU A 7 33.65 41.96 -4.84
CA LEU A 7 33.97 41.92 -3.40
C LEU A 7 33.00 41.07 -2.58
N VAL A 8 31.74 40.93 -3.02
CA VAL A 8 30.77 40.00 -2.40
C VAL A 8 31.06 38.54 -2.79
N LEU A 9 31.74 38.31 -3.91
CA LEU A 9 32.12 36.98 -4.40
C LEU A 9 33.48 36.47 -3.88
N LEU A 10 34.32 37.35 -3.30
CA LEU A 10 35.60 36.96 -2.71
C LEU A 10 35.51 36.66 -1.21
N SER A 11 34.55 37.27 -0.49
CA SER A 11 34.22 36.92 0.90
C SER A 11 33.45 35.60 1.05
N SER A 12 32.93 35.06 -0.06
CA SER A 12 32.25 33.76 -0.12
C SER A 12 33.17 32.57 -0.39
N ARG A 13 34.48 32.78 -0.62
CA ARG A 13 35.45 31.69 -0.81
C ARG A 13 36.17 31.23 0.47
N VAL A 14 36.03 31.94 1.59
CA VAL A 14 36.73 31.62 2.86
C VAL A 14 35.84 30.86 3.86
N LEU A 15 34.54 30.80 3.62
CA LEU A 15 33.62 29.92 4.35
C LEU A 15 33.43 28.65 3.51
N GLY A 16 34.05 27.54 3.92
CA GLY A 16 33.77 26.22 3.33
C GLY A 16 32.25 26.03 3.23
N GLN A 17 31.79 25.60 2.05
CA GLN A 17 30.36 25.50 1.69
C GLN A 17 29.52 25.09 2.90
N ALA A 18 28.46 25.85 3.16
CA ALA A 18 27.49 25.47 4.17
C ALA A 18 27.03 24.04 3.86
N PRO A 19 26.98 23.14 4.85
CA PRO A 19 26.50 21.79 4.63
C PRO A 19 25.09 21.85 4.02
N ALA A 20 24.86 21.11 2.94
CA ALA A 20 23.53 20.99 2.37
C ALA A 20 22.67 20.13 3.29
N TRP A 21 21.90 20.76 4.17
CA TRP A 21 20.88 20.10 4.97
C TRP A 21 19.76 19.57 4.06
N PRO A 22 19.18 18.40 4.37
CA PRO A 22 18.08 17.87 3.57
C PRO A 22 16.84 18.79 3.64
N PRO A 23 16.00 18.81 2.58
CA PRO A 23 14.74 19.53 2.60
C PRO A 23 13.79 19.00 3.69
N ALA A 24 12.99 19.90 4.27
CA ALA A 24 12.06 19.54 5.35
C ALA A 24 10.95 18.59 4.87
N GLY A 25 10.67 17.56 5.67
CA GLY A 25 9.65 16.53 5.45
C GLY A 25 9.98 15.51 4.37
N GLN A 26 11.22 15.45 3.88
CA GLN A 26 11.58 14.62 2.72
C GLN A 26 12.93 13.92 2.87
N CYS A 27 13.01 12.72 2.29
CA CYS A 27 14.26 11.98 2.14
C CYS A 27 15.06 12.58 0.98
N SER A 28 16.36 12.82 1.19
CA SER A 28 17.25 13.25 0.11
C SER A 28 17.42 12.13 -0.93
N VAL A 29 17.68 12.45 -2.20
CA VAL A 29 17.93 11.43 -3.24
C VAL A 29 19.08 10.48 -2.85
N PRO A 30 20.24 10.97 -2.33
CA PRO A 30 21.28 10.09 -1.82
C PRO A 30 20.86 9.28 -0.60
N GLY A 31 20.07 9.86 0.31
CA GLY A 31 19.54 9.18 1.50
C GLY A 31 18.64 8.01 1.11
N LEU A 32 17.75 8.21 0.13
CA LEU A 32 16.88 7.16 -0.39
C LEU A 32 17.67 6.02 -1.05
N ALA A 33 18.77 6.33 -1.75
CA ALA A 33 19.63 5.33 -2.38
C ALA A 33 20.40 4.50 -1.34
N LEU A 34 20.98 5.16 -0.33
CA LEU A 34 21.66 4.49 0.79
C LEU A 34 20.70 3.57 1.55
N TRP A 35 19.48 4.04 1.76
CA TRP A 35 18.43 3.28 2.40
C TRP A 35 18.01 2.05 1.58
N THR A 36 17.74 2.23 0.28
CA THR A 36 17.31 1.13 -0.60
C THR A 36 18.33 0.00 -0.64
N ALA A 37 19.62 0.32 -0.49
CA ALA A 37 20.69 -0.66 -0.43
C ALA A 37 20.65 -1.56 0.83
N GLN A 38 19.97 -1.15 1.91
CA GLN A 38 19.82 -1.92 3.15
C GLN A 38 18.67 -2.93 3.09
N CYS A 39 17.71 -2.72 2.18
CA CYS A 39 16.52 -3.56 2.11
C CYS A 39 16.80 -5.06 2.01
N PRO A 40 17.75 -5.56 1.19
CA PRO A 40 18.05 -7.00 1.14
C PRO A 40 18.47 -7.60 2.49
N THR A 41 19.14 -6.82 3.34
CA THR A 41 19.54 -7.25 4.69
C THR A 41 18.35 -7.21 5.65
N LEU A 42 17.57 -6.13 5.61
CA LEU A 42 16.42 -5.94 6.50
C LEU A 42 15.27 -6.92 6.23
N THR A 43 15.15 -7.41 4.99
CA THR A 43 14.12 -8.38 4.59
C THR A 43 14.65 -9.81 4.43
N ALA A 44 15.89 -10.09 4.82
CA ALA A 44 16.50 -11.41 4.67
C ALA A 44 15.73 -12.55 5.40
N GLY A 45 14.99 -12.21 6.46
CA GLY A 45 14.13 -13.15 7.18
C GLY A 45 12.76 -13.38 6.52
N ASN A 46 12.39 -12.59 5.50
CA ASN A 46 11.13 -12.75 4.78
C ASN A 46 11.34 -13.77 3.65
N THR A 47 10.62 -14.88 3.68
CA THR A 47 10.64 -15.82 2.56
C THR A 47 9.90 -15.21 1.38
N PRO A 48 10.49 -15.19 0.17
CA PRO A 48 9.81 -14.69 -1.02
C PRO A 48 8.49 -15.43 -1.23
N ILE A 49 7.42 -14.69 -1.48
CA ILE A 49 6.14 -15.28 -1.87
C ILE A 49 6.30 -15.81 -3.30
N THR A 50 6.33 -17.13 -3.43
CA THR A 50 6.35 -17.82 -4.72
C THR A 50 4.95 -18.32 -5.01
N VAL A 51 4.38 -17.89 -6.13
CA VAL A 51 3.16 -18.50 -6.67
C VAL A 51 3.52 -19.88 -7.18
N THR A 52 3.01 -20.92 -6.50
CA THR A 52 3.36 -22.33 -6.76
C THR A 52 2.42 -23.00 -7.75
N GLN A 53 1.24 -22.42 -8.00
CA GLN A 53 0.18 -23.00 -8.83
C GLN A 53 0.09 -22.42 -10.25
N VAL A 54 1.17 -21.85 -10.79
CA VAL A 54 1.18 -21.16 -12.11
C VAL A 54 0.64 -22.05 -13.25
N GLU A 55 0.78 -23.37 -13.13
CA GLU A 55 0.27 -24.36 -14.09
C GLU A 55 -1.25 -24.67 -13.96
N ALA A 56 -1.90 -24.27 -12.86
CA ALA A 56 -3.32 -24.55 -12.64
C ALA A 56 -4.25 -23.72 -13.55
N GLY A 57 -3.77 -22.54 -13.99
CA GLY A 57 -4.50 -21.57 -14.82
C GLY A 57 -4.11 -21.53 -16.31
N THR A 58 -3.13 -22.33 -16.74
CA THR A 58 -2.75 -22.47 -18.15
C THR A 58 -3.06 -23.90 -18.61
N PHE A 59 -3.77 -24.06 -19.73
CA PHE A 59 -3.75 -25.33 -20.44
C PHE A 59 -2.28 -25.62 -20.77
N GLN A 60 -1.71 -26.69 -20.19
CA GLN A 60 -0.34 -27.10 -20.51
C GLN A 60 -0.21 -27.16 -22.04
N ASN A 61 0.85 -26.58 -22.58
CA ASN A 61 1.28 -26.79 -23.96
C ASN A 61 1.65 -28.27 -24.09
N VAL A 62 0.65 -29.12 -24.35
CA VAL A 62 0.88 -30.52 -24.59
C VAL A 62 1.46 -30.66 -26.00
N ASN A 63 2.65 -31.25 -26.07
CA ASN A 63 3.38 -31.49 -27.31
C ASN A 63 2.47 -32.20 -28.34
N MET A 64 2.19 -31.52 -29.47
CA MET A 64 1.17 -31.92 -30.45
C MET A 64 1.45 -33.27 -31.14
N SER A 65 2.66 -33.82 -31.01
CA SER A 65 3.02 -35.09 -31.64
C SER A 65 2.54 -36.34 -30.87
N SER A 66 1.87 -36.21 -29.71
CA SER A 66 1.53 -37.37 -28.86
C SER A 66 0.06 -37.56 -28.47
N LEU A 67 -0.93 -36.84 -29.01
CA LEU A 67 -2.34 -36.97 -28.54
C LEU A 67 -3.38 -37.27 -29.64
N ASN A 68 -4.15 -38.33 -29.37
CA ASN A 68 -5.29 -38.83 -30.16
C ASN A 68 -6.57 -38.04 -29.84
N THR A 69 -7.15 -37.34 -30.83
CA THR A 69 -8.58 -36.98 -31.10
C THR A 69 -9.52 -36.46 -30.00
N LEU A 70 -9.24 -36.65 -28.71
CA LEU A 70 -10.13 -36.31 -27.58
C LEU A 70 -9.84 -34.90 -27.03
N ASP A 71 -8.58 -34.45 -27.11
CA ASP A 71 -8.20 -33.10 -26.70
C ASP A 71 -8.47 -32.04 -27.78
N GLU A 72 -8.55 -32.41 -29.07
CA GLU A 72 -9.10 -31.54 -30.13
C GLU A 72 -10.59 -31.21 -29.87
N ALA A 73 -11.35 -32.16 -29.32
CA ALA A 73 -12.73 -31.90 -28.88
C ALA A 73 -12.79 -30.98 -27.64
N ARG A 74 -11.75 -30.95 -26.79
CA ARG A 74 -11.60 -29.97 -25.70
C ARG A 74 -11.31 -28.56 -26.22
N ALA A 75 -10.53 -28.42 -27.28
CA ALA A 75 -10.17 -27.13 -27.88
C ALA A 75 -11.33 -26.45 -28.64
N VAL A 76 -12.29 -27.22 -29.18
CA VAL A 76 -13.46 -26.69 -29.91
C VAL A 76 -14.54 -26.09 -28.99
N LEU A 77 -14.54 -26.42 -27.69
CA LEU A 77 -15.48 -25.91 -26.67
C LEU A 77 -14.77 -24.94 -25.71
N GLN A 78 -14.21 -23.85 -26.25
CA GLN A 78 -13.47 -22.85 -25.47
C GLN A 78 -14.29 -22.31 -24.29
N GLY A 79 -13.74 -22.21 -23.09
CA GLY A 79 -14.42 -21.60 -21.93
C GLY A 79 -14.98 -20.19 -22.22
N ALA A 80 -14.35 -19.46 -23.16
CA ALA A 80 -14.84 -18.18 -23.67
C ALA A 80 -16.24 -18.26 -24.32
N SER A 81 -16.57 -19.34 -25.03
CA SER A 81 -17.92 -19.49 -25.62
C SER A 81 -18.97 -19.76 -24.55
N ALA A 82 -18.62 -20.48 -23.47
CA ALA A 82 -19.49 -20.69 -22.32
C ALA A 82 -19.75 -19.39 -21.55
N VAL A 83 -18.71 -18.57 -21.32
CA VAL A 83 -18.84 -17.22 -20.74
C VAL A 83 -19.74 -16.34 -21.60
N ASN A 84 -19.53 -16.31 -22.91
CA ASN A 84 -20.36 -15.52 -23.84
C ASN A 84 -21.82 -16.00 -23.87
N ALA A 85 -22.05 -17.31 -23.84
CA ALA A 85 -23.39 -17.88 -23.78
C ALA A 85 -24.11 -17.48 -22.48
N MET A 86 -23.44 -17.59 -21.33
CA MET A 86 -24.01 -17.15 -20.05
C MET A 86 -24.19 -15.64 -19.99
N LYS A 87 -23.28 -14.86 -20.57
CA LYS A 87 -23.42 -13.40 -20.67
C LYS A 87 -24.68 -13.00 -21.42
N GLY A 88 -24.98 -13.68 -22.52
CA GLY A 88 -26.20 -13.45 -23.31
C GLY A 88 -27.48 -13.93 -22.62
N MET A 89 -27.42 -15.03 -21.86
CA MET A 89 -28.58 -15.57 -21.15
C MET A 89 -28.88 -14.87 -19.83
N ARG A 90 -27.83 -14.48 -19.09
CA ARG A 90 -27.95 -13.88 -17.77
C ARG A 90 -28.09 -12.36 -17.81
N SER A 91 -27.23 -11.68 -18.57
CA SER A 91 -27.33 -10.26 -18.93
C SER A 91 -27.83 -9.28 -17.86
N GLU A 92 -27.55 -9.53 -16.57
CA GLU A 92 -27.94 -8.63 -15.50
C GLU A 92 -27.06 -7.37 -15.50
N ASN A 93 -27.59 -6.26 -14.98
CA ASN A 93 -26.85 -5.00 -14.92
C ASN A 93 -25.90 -4.94 -13.70
N PHE A 94 -25.04 -3.93 -13.69
CA PHE A 94 -24.09 -3.70 -12.60
C PHE A 94 -24.79 -3.56 -11.24
N ASP A 95 -25.93 -2.86 -11.18
CA ASP A 95 -26.67 -2.63 -9.93
C ASP A 95 -27.18 -3.93 -9.30
N TYR A 96 -27.67 -4.87 -10.12
CA TYR A 96 -28.04 -6.21 -9.67
C TYR A 96 -26.85 -6.92 -9.02
N TYR A 97 -25.71 -6.97 -9.72
CA TYR A 97 -24.51 -7.65 -9.20
C TYR A 97 -23.99 -7.00 -7.92
N ASN A 98 -24.01 -5.67 -7.85
CA ASN A 98 -23.61 -4.91 -6.67
C ASN A 98 -24.51 -5.20 -5.47
N ASN A 99 -25.83 -5.14 -5.66
CA ASN A 99 -26.79 -5.42 -4.59
C ASN A 99 -26.72 -6.88 -4.13
N SER A 100 -26.51 -7.81 -5.07
CA SER A 100 -26.37 -9.23 -4.75
C SER A 100 -25.10 -9.51 -3.96
N LEU A 101 -23.94 -9.00 -4.42
CA LEU A 101 -22.68 -9.16 -3.71
C LEU A 101 -22.73 -8.52 -2.33
N ARG A 102 -23.25 -7.29 -2.21
CA ARG A 102 -23.43 -6.62 -0.93
C ARG A 102 -24.29 -7.45 0.03
N SER A 103 -25.40 -8.00 -0.45
CA SER A 103 -26.28 -8.85 0.37
C SER A 103 -25.57 -10.13 0.82
N ILE A 104 -24.83 -10.78 -0.07
CA ILE A 104 -24.02 -11.97 0.26
C ILE A 104 -22.97 -11.62 1.33
N MET A 105 -22.27 -10.50 1.20
CA MET A 105 -21.26 -10.06 2.17
C MET A 105 -21.85 -9.71 3.54
N ILE A 106 -23.06 -9.13 3.60
CA ILE A 106 -23.78 -8.90 4.86
C ILE A 106 -24.12 -10.22 5.54
N VAL A 107 -24.67 -11.18 4.78
CA VAL A 107 -25.00 -12.51 5.32
C VAL A 107 -23.75 -13.25 5.77
N LEU A 108 -22.68 -13.24 4.98
CA LEU A 108 -21.40 -13.83 5.35
C LEU A 108 -20.88 -13.22 6.65
N CYS A 109 -20.89 -11.89 6.78
CA CYS A 109 -20.50 -11.23 8.03
C CYS A 109 -21.28 -11.77 9.23
N LYS A 110 -22.59 -11.99 9.11
CA LYS A 110 -23.41 -12.53 10.20
C LYS A 110 -23.14 -14.02 10.49
N VAL A 111 -22.97 -14.85 9.45
CA VAL A 111 -22.86 -16.31 9.56
C VAL A 111 -21.46 -16.76 9.98
N THR A 112 -20.41 -16.06 9.56
CA THR A 112 -19.02 -16.39 9.91
C THR A 112 -18.56 -15.76 11.22
N SER A 113 -19.36 -14.86 11.80
CA SER A 113 -19.06 -14.18 13.06
C SER A 113 -19.63 -14.94 14.25
N THR A 114 -18.88 -14.97 15.36
CA THR A 114 -19.42 -15.40 16.65
C THR A 114 -20.34 -14.31 17.23
N ASP A 115 -21.18 -14.66 18.21
CA ASP A 115 -21.99 -13.65 18.91
C ASP A 115 -21.12 -12.56 19.55
N ALA A 116 -19.92 -12.92 20.02
CA ALA A 116 -18.96 -11.97 20.54
C ALA A 116 -18.48 -10.97 19.47
N ASP A 117 -18.24 -11.44 18.24
CA ASP A 117 -17.76 -10.58 17.13
C ASP A 117 -18.80 -9.54 16.70
N LEU A 118 -20.08 -9.81 16.95
CA LEU A 118 -21.17 -8.89 16.65
C LEU A 118 -21.37 -7.84 17.75
N GLN A 119 -20.78 -8.01 18.94
CA GLN A 119 -20.86 -7.03 20.02
C GLN A 119 -19.87 -5.88 19.84
N ARG A 120 -20.35 -4.65 20.11
CA ARG A 120 -19.55 -3.41 20.08
C ARG A 120 -18.48 -3.40 21.16
N CYS A 121 -18.84 -3.84 22.37
CA CYS A 121 -18.03 -3.70 23.56
C CYS A 121 -17.37 -5.02 23.93
N VAL A 122 -16.09 -4.95 24.31
CA VAL A 122 -15.29 -6.12 24.71
C VAL A 122 -14.58 -5.85 26.03
N SER A 123 -14.22 -6.92 26.73
CA SER A 123 -13.38 -6.82 27.93
C SER A 123 -12.08 -6.08 27.62
N PRO A 124 -11.58 -5.21 28.53
CA PRO A 124 -10.26 -4.59 28.41
C PRO A 124 -9.09 -5.57 28.32
N SER A 125 -9.27 -6.84 28.68
CA SER A 125 -8.27 -7.91 28.49
C SER A 125 -8.33 -8.60 27.13
N SER A 126 -9.34 -8.30 26.31
CA SER A 126 -9.51 -8.94 25.00
C SER A 126 -8.42 -8.50 24.02
N PRO A 127 -7.91 -9.39 23.16
CA PRO A 127 -7.06 -9.02 22.03
C PRO A 127 -7.80 -8.20 20.97
N TYR A 128 -9.13 -8.13 21.04
CA TYR A 128 -9.97 -7.35 20.14
C TYR A 128 -10.38 -6.00 20.72
N ALA A 129 -9.79 -5.59 21.85
CA ALA A 129 -10.08 -4.31 22.50
C ALA A 129 -9.31 -3.17 21.83
N GLN A 130 -10.04 -2.15 21.39
CA GLN A 130 -9.49 -0.88 20.95
C GLN A 130 -8.95 -0.11 22.15
N ARG A 131 -7.62 0.01 22.18
CA ARG A 131 -6.89 0.66 23.25
C ARG A 131 -6.42 2.05 22.83
N ASN A 132 -6.34 2.96 23.79
CA ASN A 132 -5.86 4.30 23.59
C ASN A 132 -4.32 4.26 23.44
N GLY A 133 -3.82 4.32 22.21
CA GLY A 133 -2.39 4.12 21.91
C GLY A 133 -2.00 2.66 21.64
N GLY A 134 -2.88 1.88 20.99
CA GLY A 134 -2.57 0.55 20.47
C GLY A 134 -2.50 -0.58 21.52
N ASN A 135 -2.11 -1.78 21.08
CA ASN A 135 -2.23 -3.03 21.85
C ASN A 135 -1.50 -3.05 23.22
N GLN A 136 -0.52 -2.17 23.44
CA GLN A 136 0.25 -2.10 24.69
C GLN A 136 -0.38 -1.19 25.76
N SER A 137 -1.36 -0.36 25.41
CA SER A 137 -2.02 0.50 26.39
C SER A 137 -3.04 -0.28 27.21
N SER A 138 -2.99 -0.13 28.54
CA SER A 138 -3.99 -0.73 29.44
C SER A 138 -5.32 0.03 29.46
N THR A 139 -5.40 1.19 28.80
CA THR A 139 -6.58 2.06 28.80
C THR A 139 -7.36 1.95 27.49
N CYS A 140 -8.68 1.80 27.59
CA CYS A 140 -9.57 1.77 26.42
C CYS A 140 -9.64 3.12 25.73
N LEU A 141 -9.82 3.13 24.41
CA LEU A 141 -10.22 4.34 23.69
C LEU A 141 -11.66 4.70 24.10
N VAL A 142 -11.88 5.97 24.46
CA VAL A 142 -13.19 6.47 24.92
C VAL A 142 -13.90 7.20 23.79
N MET A 143 -15.13 6.79 23.52
CA MET A 143 -16.02 7.45 22.57
C MET A 143 -16.87 8.52 23.23
N THR A 144 -17.23 9.56 22.48
CA THR A 144 -18.04 10.69 22.97
C THR A 144 -19.55 10.45 22.88
N ASP A 145 -19.99 9.32 22.30
CA ASP A 145 -21.40 9.00 22.08
C ASP A 145 -22.09 8.36 23.30
N ALA A 146 -23.41 8.48 23.35
CA ALA A 146 -24.23 7.87 24.40
C ALA A 146 -24.21 6.33 24.28
N GLY A 147 -24.02 5.64 25.41
CA GLY A 147 -23.90 4.18 25.43
C GLY A 147 -22.53 3.64 25.01
N ASN A 148 -21.50 4.51 24.95
CA ASN A 148 -20.12 4.08 24.71
C ASN A 148 -19.67 2.98 25.68
N CYS A 149 -18.73 2.15 25.22
CA CYS A 149 -18.26 1.01 25.99
C CYS A 149 -17.53 1.42 27.28
N ALA A 150 -16.88 2.58 27.30
CA ALA A 150 -16.14 3.07 28.46
C ALA A 150 -17.07 3.34 29.67
N ALA A 151 -18.27 3.85 29.43
CA ALA A 151 -19.30 4.05 30.46
C ALA A 151 -19.76 2.73 31.12
N GLN A 152 -19.52 1.59 30.46
CA GLN A 152 -19.84 0.25 30.94
C GLN A 152 -18.61 -0.47 31.53
N GLY A 153 -17.46 0.20 31.64
CA GLY A 153 -16.19 -0.41 32.05
C GLY A 153 -15.58 -1.37 31.02
N LEU A 154 -16.01 -1.26 29.75
CA LEU A 154 -15.56 -2.08 28.63
C LEU A 154 -14.78 -1.24 27.60
N CYS A 155 -14.03 -1.89 26.71
CA CYS A 155 -13.40 -1.23 25.57
C CYS A 155 -14.28 -1.31 24.32
N GLU A 156 -14.16 -0.33 23.44
CA GLU A 156 -14.60 -0.46 22.05
C GLU A 156 -13.90 -1.65 21.38
N ARG A 157 -14.56 -2.37 20.49
CA ARG A 157 -13.93 -3.45 19.70
C ARG A 157 -13.09 -2.88 18.55
N LEU A 158 -12.00 -3.55 18.19
CA LEU A 158 -11.29 -3.35 16.92
C LEU A 158 -12.26 -3.47 15.72
N PRO A 159 -11.99 -2.82 14.58
CA PRO A 159 -12.89 -2.90 13.42
C PRO A 159 -13.05 -4.33 12.93
N ASN A 160 -14.23 -4.67 12.43
CA ASN A 160 -14.47 -5.97 11.81
C ASN A 160 -15.53 -5.84 10.69
N CYS A 161 -16.14 -6.95 10.27
CA CYS A 161 -17.16 -6.91 9.22
C CYS A 161 -18.43 -6.13 9.63
N MET A 162 -18.71 -6.00 10.93
CA MET A 162 -19.90 -5.34 11.48
C MET A 162 -19.58 -3.94 12.04
N TRP A 163 -18.43 -3.74 12.67
CA TRP A 163 -18.05 -2.50 13.33
C TRP A 163 -16.97 -1.77 12.54
N ASN A 164 -17.26 -0.52 12.15
CA ASN A 164 -16.33 0.33 11.42
C ASN A 164 -15.16 0.81 12.29
N THR A 165 -14.15 1.42 11.66
CA THR A 165 -13.05 2.11 12.36
C THR A 165 -13.60 3.09 13.39
N VAL A 166 -12.97 3.10 14.57
CA VAL A 166 -13.35 4.02 15.63
C VAL A 166 -12.93 5.43 15.24
N ASP A 167 -13.88 6.36 15.20
CA ASP A 167 -13.64 7.79 15.10
C ASP A 167 -14.09 8.43 16.42
N PRO A 168 -13.17 8.92 17.27
CA PRO A 168 -13.52 9.54 18.55
C PRO A 168 -14.43 10.78 18.43
N THR A 169 -14.48 11.38 17.24
CA THR A 169 -15.23 12.61 16.96
C THR A 169 -16.66 12.36 16.51
N GLN A 170 -17.03 11.12 16.18
CA GLN A 170 -18.37 10.78 15.68
C GLN A 170 -18.96 9.56 16.39
N PRO A 171 -20.31 9.46 16.52
CA PRO A 171 -20.94 8.26 17.04
C PRO A 171 -20.60 7.01 16.24
N ARG A 172 -20.30 5.91 16.92
CA ARG A 172 -19.94 4.65 16.25
C ARG A 172 -21.17 3.79 16.02
N LEU A 173 -21.60 3.75 14.77
CA LEU A 173 -22.72 2.93 14.32
C LEU A 173 -22.24 1.61 13.70
N PRO A 174 -23.04 0.53 13.81
CA PRO A 174 -22.77 -0.69 13.07
C PRO A 174 -22.84 -0.40 11.55
N ARG A 175 -21.99 -1.09 10.79
CA ARG A 175 -21.94 -0.99 9.32
C ARG A 175 -23.24 -1.43 8.67
N TYR A 176 -23.92 -2.40 9.27
CA TYR A 176 -25.19 -2.93 8.79
C TYR A 176 -26.23 -2.80 9.89
N SER A 177 -27.38 -2.24 9.55
CA SER A 177 -28.53 -2.22 10.45
C SER A 177 -29.17 -3.62 10.54
N ALA A 178 -30.03 -3.83 11.54
CA ALA A 178 -30.82 -5.06 11.62
C ALA A 178 -31.72 -5.24 10.38
N ASP A 179 -32.23 -4.15 9.82
CA ASP A 179 -33.04 -4.16 8.60
C ASP A 179 -32.21 -4.56 7.37
N ASP A 180 -30.97 -4.07 7.26
CA ASP A 180 -30.05 -4.49 6.20
C ASP A 180 -29.76 -5.99 6.28
N ILE A 181 -29.52 -6.52 7.49
CA ILE A 181 -29.28 -7.95 7.72
C ILE A 181 -30.51 -8.78 7.35
N ASN A 182 -31.70 -8.34 7.74
CA ASN A 182 -32.95 -9.03 7.41
C ASN A 182 -33.23 -9.03 5.90
N ALA A 183 -33.05 -7.88 5.24
CA ALA A 183 -33.20 -7.75 3.79
C ALA A 183 -32.18 -8.60 3.03
N ALA A 184 -30.92 -8.61 3.47
CA ALA A 184 -29.87 -9.43 2.88
C ALA A 184 -30.13 -10.92 3.05
N ASN A 185 -30.58 -11.36 4.23
CA ASN A 185 -31.00 -12.74 4.48
C ASN A 185 -32.18 -13.13 3.58
N GLN A 186 -33.18 -12.27 3.42
CA GLN A 186 -34.32 -12.51 2.53
C GLN A 186 -33.88 -12.59 1.06
N TRP A 187 -32.92 -11.75 0.66
CA TRP A 187 -32.34 -11.79 -0.69
C TRP A 187 -31.64 -13.13 -0.94
N VAL A 188 -30.68 -13.50 -0.10
CA VAL A 188 -29.87 -14.72 -0.27
C VAL A 188 -30.74 -15.99 -0.18
N SER A 189 -31.68 -16.05 0.76
CA SER A 189 -32.52 -17.24 0.98
C SER A 189 -33.65 -17.41 -0.04
N SER A 190 -34.17 -16.32 -0.64
CA SER A 190 -35.34 -16.39 -1.52
C SER A 190 -35.14 -15.71 -2.86
N ALA A 191 -34.78 -14.44 -2.88
CA ALA A 191 -34.77 -13.66 -4.12
C ALA A 191 -33.66 -14.08 -5.08
N TYR A 192 -32.46 -14.41 -4.56
CA TYR A 192 -31.36 -14.94 -5.35
C TYR A 192 -31.75 -16.29 -5.99
N ALA A 193 -32.30 -17.22 -5.21
CA ALA A 193 -32.81 -18.49 -5.74
C ALA A 193 -33.89 -18.29 -6.83
N LYS A 194 -34.80 -17.32 -6.64
CA LYS A 194 -35.81 -16.95 -7.66
C LYS A 194 -35.18 -16.39 -8.93
N SER A 195 -34.10 -15.62 -8.82
CA SER A 195 -33.37 -15.12 -10.01
C SER A 195 -32.71 -16.24 -10.82
N LEU A 196 -32.46 -17.40 -10.21
CA LEU A 196 -31.94 -18.59 -10.90
C LEU A 196 -33.04 -19.43 -11.60
N ALA A 197 -34.31 -19.22 -11.25
CA ALA A 197 -35.43 -20.03 -11.76
C ALA A 197 -35.60 -19.98 -13.29
N PRO A 198 -35.40 -18.85 -14.00
CA PRO A 198 -35.51 -18.80 -15.47
C PRO A 198 -34.53 -19.74 -16.18
N TYR A 199 -33.36 -20.03 -15.60
CA TYR A 199 -32.36 -20.93 -16.18
C TYR A 199 -32.73 -22.40 -15.96
N ALA A 200 -33.41 -22.71 -14.87
CA ALA A 200 -33.93 -24.04 -14.61
C ALA A 200 -35.25 -24.33 -15.36
N GLY A 201 -36.04 -23.29 -15.64
CA GLY A 201 -37.40 -23.36 -16.18
C GLY A 201 -37.56 -24.22 -17.45
N PRO A 202 -36.77 -24.00 -18.52
CA PRO A 202 -36.92 -24.73 -19.77
C PRO A 202 -36.80 -26.25 -19.62
N GLY A 203 -35.77 -26.74 -18.92
CA GLY A 203 -35.59 -28.18 -18.73
C GLY A 203 -36.67 -28.79 -17.83
N VAL A 204 -37.13 -28.08 -16.79
CA VAL A 204 -38.27 -28.53 -15.97
C VAL A 204 -39.54 -28.62 -16.81
N ALA A 205 -39.80 -27.64 -17.68
CA ALA A 205 -40.95 -27.68 -18.59
C ALA A 205 -40.89 -28.90 -19.52
N PHE A 206 -39.72 -29.19 -20.12
CA PHE A 206 -39.53 -30.39 -20.95
C PHE A 206 -39.72 -31.69 -20.15
N ALA A 207 -39.25 -31.74 -18.89
CA ALA A 207 -39.46 -32.90 -18.01
C ALA A 207 -40.94 -33.13 -17.71
N VAL A 208 -41.69 -32.08 -17.37
CA VAL A 208 -43.14 -32.14 -17.07
C VAL A 208 -43.93 -32.53 -18.32
N LEU A 209 -43.64 -31.91 -19.48
CA LEU A 209 -44.29 -32.24 -20.74
C LEU A 209 -44.03 -33.71 -21.14
N THR A 210 -42.79 -34.17 -20.95
CA THR A 210 -42.43 -35.58 -21.20
C THR A 210 -43.15 -36.52 -20.25
N ALA A 211 -43.26 -36.18 -18.96
CA ALA A 211 -43.99 -36.97 -17.97
C ALA A 211 -45.49 -37.05 -18.28
N LEU A 212 -46.13 -35.92 -18.53
CA LEU A 212 -47.56 -35.86 -18.89
C LEU A 212 -47.84 -36.61 -20.19
N GLY A 213 -46.99 -36.42 -21.21
CA GLY A 213 -47.07 -37.15 -22.47
C GLY A 213 -46.91 -38.66 -22.29
N PHE A 214 -45.97 -39.08 -21.45
CA PHE A 214 -45.77 -40.49 -21.10
C PHE A 214 -46.98 -41.08 -20.38
N PHE A 215 -47.54 -40.41 -19.37
CA PHE A 215 -48.73 -40.88 -18.67
C PHE A 215 -49.93 -40.98 -19.59
N ALA A 216 -50.19 -39.95 -20.42
CA ALA A 216 -51.27 -39.97 -21.39
C ALA A 216 -51.10 -41.12 -22.40
N PHE A 217 -49.90 -41.29 -22.95
CA PHE A 217 -49.58 -42.39 -23.86
C PHE A 217 -49.74 -43.76 -23.19
N PHE A 218 -49.21 -43.93 -21.99
CA PHE A 218 -49.32 -45.16 -21.22
C PHE A 218 -50.78 -45.50 -20.94
N ILE A 219 -51.60 -44.53 -20.55
CA ILE A 219 -53.03 -44.74 -20.28
C ILE A 219 -53.76 -45.15 -21.56
N LEU A 220 -53.57 -44.41 -22.65
CA LEU A 220 -54.21 -44.68 -23.94
C LEU A 220 -53.79 -46.03 -24.53
N ARG A 221 -52.53 -46.41 -24.38
CA ARG A 221 -51.98 -47.68 -24.88
C ARG A 221 -52.35 -48.87 -24.00
N CYS A 222 -52.29 -48.73 -22.68
CA CYS A 222 -52.44 -49.85 -21.73
C CYS A 222 -53.89 -50.10 -21.31
N PHE A 223 -54.73 -49.07 -21.18
CA PHE A 223 -56.12 -49.21 -20.73
C PHE A 223 -57.13 -49.07 -21.87
N PHE A 224 -56.86 -48.23 -22.87
CA PHE A 224 -57.81 -47.98 -23.97
C PHE A 224 -57.42 -48.65 -25.30
N ASN A 225 -56.27 -49.32 -25.39
CA ASN A 225 -55.71 -49.93 -26.61
C ASN A 225 -55.66 -48.97 -27.83
N LYS A 226 -55.60 -47.66 -27.59
CA LYS A 226 -55.47 -46.58 -28.60
C LYS A 226 -53.99 -46.19 -28.78
N CYS A 227 -53.69 -45.23 -29.66
CA CYS A 227 -52.33 -44.73 -29.93
C CYS A 227 -51.36 -45.85 -30.38
N GLY A 228 -51.76 -46.58 -31.41
CA GLY A 228 -50.94 -47.62 -32.03
C GLY A 228 -51.13 -49.02 -31.44
N GLY A 229 -51.93 -49.22 -30.39
CA GLY A 229 -52.41 -50.53 -29.92
C GLY A 229 -51.34 -51.54 -29.48
N ARG A 230 -51.74 -52.58 -28.74
CA ARG A 230 -50.86 -53.70 -28.35
C ARG A 230 -50.61 -54.69 -29.49
N ASP A 231 -51.57 -54.76 -30.42
CA ASP A 231 -51.64 -55.83 -31.42
C ASP A 231 -51.07 -55.40 -32.78
N PRO A 232 -50.31 -56.26 -33.47
CA PRO A 232 -49.76 -55.98 -34.79
C PRO A 232 -50.84 -55.86 -35.86
N VAL A 233 -50.50 -55.24 -37.00
CA VAL A 233 -51.41 -55.19 -38.17
C VAL A 233 -51.54 -56.59 -38.79
N GLU A 234 -52.76 -56.98 -39.13
CA GLU A 234 -53.09 -58.32 -39.67
C GLU A 234 -52.33 -58.67 -40.95
N ARG A 235 -51.95 -57.68 -41.77
CA ARG A 235 -51.20 -57.87 -43.03
C ARG A 235 -49.68 -58.07 -42.85
N GLY A 236 -49.15 -58.01 -41.63
CA GLY A 236 -47.70 -58.08 -41.38
C GLY A 236 -46.94 -56.80 -41.76
N TYR A 237 -45.60 -56.83 -41.65
CA TYR A 237 -44.71 -55.70 -41.94
C TYR A 237 -43.58 -56.11 -42.90
N THR A 238 -43.15 -55.21 -43.78
CA THR A 238 -42.00 -55.44 -44.68
C THR A 238 -40.67 -55.33 -43.93
N TRP A 239 -39.61 -55.94 -44.47
CA TRP A 239 -38.27 -55.88 -43.90
C TRP A 239 -37.75 -54.43 -43.80
N CYS A 240 -37.97 -53.62 -44.83
CA CYS A 240 -37.64 -52.19 -44.81
C CYS A 240 -38.40 -51.43 -43.71
N ALA A 241 -39.66 -51.79 -43.43
CA ALA A 241 -40.43 -51.20 -42.35
C ALA A 241 -39.90 -51.60 -40.95
N VAL A 242 -39.13 -52.67 -40.82
CA VAL A 242 -38.52 -53.08 -39.54
C VAL A 242 -37.11 -52.50 -39.40
N MET A 243 -36.34 -52.46 -40.48
CA MET A 243 -34.94 -52.01 -40.46
C MET A 243 -34.78 -50.50 -40.29
N PHE A 244 -35.64 -49.68 -40.88
CA PHE A 244 -35.56 -48.22 -40.75
C PHE A 244 -35.59 -47.74 -39.27
N PRO A 245 -36.60 -48.12 -38.45
CA PRO A 245 -36.59 -47.76 -37.03
C PRO A 245 -35.46 -48.46 -36.24
N GLY A 246 -34.94 -49.60 -36.72
CA GLY A 246 -33.78 -50.27 -36.13
C GLY A 246 -32.48 -49.50 -36.32
N VAL A 247 -32.21 -49.02 -37.53
CA VAL A 247 -31.03 -48.19 -37.85
C VAL A 247 -31.13 -46.84 -37.12
N ALA A 248 -32.31 -46.22 -37.09
CA ALA A 248 -32.53 -44.99 -36.33
C ALA A 248 -32.27 -45.20 -34.83
N PHE A 249 -32.76 -46.31 -34.25
CA PHE A 249 -32.48 -46.67 -32.86
C PHE A 249 -30.97 -46.77 -32.61
N PHE A 250 -30.22 -47.43 -33.50
CA PHE A 250 -28.77 -47.57 -33.39
C PHE A 250 -28.03 -46.22 -33.46
N ILE A 251 -28.40 -45.35 -34.41
CA ILE A 251 -27.82 -44.00 -34.53
C ILE A 251 -28.05 -43.19 -33.26
N PHE A 252 -29.27 -43.22 -32.71
CA PHE A 252 -29.57 -42.51 -31.46
C PHE A 252 -28.80 -43.09 -30.26
N SER A 253 -28.63 -44.42 -30.20
CA SER A 253 -27.78 -45.06 -29.19
C SER A 253 -26.30 -44.64 -29.31
N LEU A 254 -25.77 -44.44 -30.53
CA LEU A 254 -24.42 -43.95 -30.74
C LEU A 254 -24.24 -42.51 -30.24
N VAL A 255 -25.23 -41.64 -30.49
CA VAL A 255 -25.20 -40.26 -29.97
C VAL A 255 -25.24 -40.25 -28.45
N ILE A 256 -26.09 -41.07 -27.82
CA ILE A 256 -26.13 -41.24 -26.36
C ILE A 256 -24.76 -41.67 -25.83
N PHE A 257 -24.07 -42.59 -26.51
CA PHE A 257 -22.73 -43.02 -26.14
C PHE A 257 -21.71 -41.87 -26.21
N ILE A 258 -21.70 -41.09 -27.29
CA ILE A 258 -20.79 -39.93 -27.44
C ILE A 258 -21.04 -38.89 -26.33
N CYS A 259 -22.31 -38.54 -26.07
CA CYS A 259 -22.68 -37.62 -24.98
C CYS A 259 -22.26 -38.16 -23.61
N SER A 260 -22.32 -39.48 -23.41
CA SER A 260 -21.90 -40.13 -22.16
C SER A 260 -20.39 -40.00 -21.92
N VAL A 261 -19.59 -40.23 -22.97
CA VAL A 261 -18.13 -40.08 -22.90
C VAL A 261 -17.75 -38.62 -22.67
N ALA A 262 -18.37 -37.68 -23.39
CA ALA A 262 -18.13 -36.25 -23.23
C ALA A 262 -18.44 -35.77 -21.81
N ALA A 263 -19.60 -36.14 -21.27
CA ALA A 263 -19.98 -35.75 -19.91
C ALA A 263 -19.08 -36.38 -18.83
N TYR A 264 -18.59 -37.61 -19.04
CA TYR A 264 -17.63 -38.25 -18.13
C TYR A 264 -16.32 -37.46 -18.06
N VAL A 265 -15.74 -37.11 -19.22
CA VAL A 265 -14.50 -36.33 -19.31
C VAL A 265 -14.67 -34.95 -18.65
N GLN A 266 -15.80 -34.29 -18.88
CA GLN A 266 -16.08 -32.98 -18.30
C GLN A 266 -16.33 -33.05 -16.78
N ASN A 267 -16.98 -34.11 -16.29
CA ASN A 267 -17.19 -34.28 -14.85
C ASN A 267 -15.86 -34.45 -14.09
N ASN A 268 -14.92 -35.24 -14.64
CA ASN A 268 -13.57 -35.35 -14.09
C ASN A 268 -12.85 -33.99 -14.08
N THR A 269 -13.03 -33.21 -15.15
CA THR A 269 -12.49 -31.85 -15.25
C THR A 269 -13.02 -30.96 -14.12
N VAL A 270 -14.32 -31.00 -13.81
CA VAL A 270 -14.88 -30.23 -12.69
C VAL A 270 -14.28 -30.64 -11.35
N THR A 271 -14.14 -31.95 -11.08
CA THR A 271 -13.56 -32.43 -9.82
C THR A 271 -12.11 -31.98 -9.66
N THR A 272 -11.27 -32.15 -10.69
CA THR A 272 -9.88 -31.71 -10.68
C THR A 272 -9.77 -30.19 -10.51
N LYS A 273 -10.56 -29.42 -11.26
CA LYS A 273 -10.49 -27.96 -11.26
C LYS A 273 -11.06 -27.34 -9.99
N MET A 274 -12.03 -27.97 -9.33
CA MET A 274 -12.46 -27.56 -7.98
C MET A 274 -11.35 -27.78 -6.95
N ALA A 275 -10.63 -28.90 -7.02
CA ALA A 275 -9.48 -29.13 -6.14
C ALA A 275 -8.38 -28.09 -6.37
N SER A 276 -8.08 -27.76 -7.64
CA SER A 276 -7.17 -26.66 -7.98
C SER A 276 -7.66 -25.31 -7.47
N LEU A 277 -8.96 -24.98 -7.61
CA LEU A 277 -9.53 -23.74 -7.09
C LEU A 277 -9.33 -23.61 -5.58
N PHE A 278 -9.65 -24.65 -4.81
CA PHE A 278 -9.43 -24.63 -3.36
C PHE A 278 -7.96 -24.52 -3.00
N SER A 279 -7.07 -25.17 -3.75
CA SER A 279 -5.63 -25.05 -3.56
C SER A 279 -5.14 -23.62 -3.77
N VAL A 280 -5.54 -22.97 -4.86
CA VAL A 280 -5.17 -21.58 -5.17
C VAL A 280 -5.78 -20.62 -4.15
N LEU A 281 -7.04 -20.80 -3.76
CA LEU A 281 -7.67 -19.96 -2.72
C LEU A 281 -6.94 -20.08 -1.37
N ASN A 282 -6.53 -21.29 -0.99
CA ASN A 282 -5.74 -21.51 0.23
C ASN A 282 -4.35 -20.88 0.11
N GLU A 283 -3.73 -20.91 -1.07
CA GLU A 283 -2.46 -20.24 -1.35
C GLU A 283 -2.60 -18.72 -1.19
N VAL A 284 -3.63 -18.10 -1.79
CA VAL A 284 -3.94 -16.66 -1.63
C VAL A 284 -4.06 -16.28 -0.16
N ILE A 285 -4.83 -17.06 0.60
CA ILE A 285 -5.07 -16.82 2.03
C ILE A 285 -3.77 -16.96 2.83
N ASN A 286 -2.96 -17.98 2.53
CA ASN A 286 -1.69 -18.20 3.19
C ASN A 286 -0.68 -17.08 2.87
N ASN A 287 -0.58 -16.68 1.60
CA ASN A 287 0.34 -15.64 1.14
C ASN A 287 -0.05 -14.27 1.72
N LEU A 288 -1.35 -13.96 1.76
CA LEU A 288 -1.85 -12.75 2.43
C LEU A 288 -1.53 -12.76 3.94
N ASN A 289 -1.71 -13.90 4.61
CA ASN A 289 -1.38 -14.07 6.02
C ASN A 289 0.12 -13.89 6.30
N VAL A 290 0.98 -14.49 5.47
CA VAL A 290 2.44 -14.37 5.58
C VAL A 290 2.88 -12.93 5.36
N ASN A 291 2.37 -12.27 4.32
CA ASN A 291 2.73 -10.88 4.02
C ASN A 291 2.27 -9.91 5.13
N THR A 292 1.05 -10.11 5.65
CA THR A 292 0.52 -9.34 6.78
C THR A 292 1.39 -9.49 8.03
N LYS A 293 1.91 -10.70 8.29
CA LYS A 293 2.86 -10.93 9.39
C LYS A 293 4.18 -10.19 9.16
N TYR A 294 4.72 -10.17 7.94
CA TYR A 294 5.95 -9.42 7.65
C TYR A 294 5.79 -7.92 7.86
N TRP A 295 4.62 -7.34 7.61
CA TRP A 295 4.34 -5.94 7.95
C TRP A 295 4.14 -5.73 9.46
N LEU A 296 3.50 -6.67 10.15
CA LEU A 296 3.26 -6.58 11.60
C LEU A 296 4.53 -6.70 12.45
N THR A 297 5.51 -7.50 12.03
CA THR A 297 6.75 -7.73 12.78
C THR A 297 7.49 -6.42 13.12
N PRO A 298 7.88 -5.56 12.16
CA PRO A 298 8.57 -4.31 12.47
C PRO A 298 7.69 -3.33 13.27
N ILE A 299 6.39 -3.29 12.98
CA ILE A 299 5.40 -2.47 13.73
C ILE A 299 5.39 -2.84 15.22
N ARG A 300 5.32 -4.14 15.53
CA ARG A 300 5.32 -4.62 16.91
C ARG A 300 6.66 -4.40 17.61
N GLN A 301 7.76 -4.46 16.87
CA GLN A 301 9.08 -4.18 17.41
C GLN A 301 9.22 -2.69 17.79
N ILE A 302 8.79 -1.77 16.93
CA ILE A 302 8.73 -0.32 17.25
C ILE A 302 7.97 -0.08 18.54
N GLN A 303 6.82 -0.74 18.73
CA GLN A 303 6.03 -0.60 19.95
C GLN A 303 6.74 -1.17 21.18
N ALA A 304 7.39 -2.33 21.07
CA ALA A 304 8.15 -2.94 22.16
C ALA A 304 9.28 -2.02 22.65
N ASP A 305 9.89 -1.27 21.74
CA ASP A 305 11.00 -0.37 22.05
C ASP A 305 10.55 1.03 22.50
N GLN A 306 9.24 1.29 22.64
CA GLN A 306 8.72 2.62 22.92
C GLN A 306 9.30 3.24 24.19
N GLN A 307 9.19 2.55 25.33
CA GLN A 307 9.60 3.10 26.62
C GLN A 307 11.11 3.40 26.64
N LEU A 308 11.91 2.49 26.09
CA LEU A 308 13.36 2.62 26.01
C LEU A 308 13.77 3.78 25.10
N THR A 309 13.17 3.86 23.91
CA THR A 309 13.44 4.92 22.93
C THR A 309 13.06 6.28 23.48
N VAL A 310 11.86 6.42 24.06
CA VAL A 310 11.41 7.69 24.65
C VAL A 310 12.37 8.13 25.76
N ALA A 311 12.73 7.23 26.68
CA ALA A 311 13.65 7.56 27.77
C ALA A 311 15.04 7.96 27.25
N GLN A 312 15.57 7.26 26.24
CA GLN A 312 16.86 7.56 25.65
C GLN A 312 16.88 8.92 24.93
N VAL A 313 15.86 9.20 24.11
CA VAL A 313 15.74 10.47 23.39
C VAL A 313 15.54 11.63 24.37
N GLN A 314 14.70 11.45 25.39
CA GLN A 314 14.52 12.46 26.44
C GLN A 314 15.83 12.74 27.18
N SER A 315 16.56 11.68 27.58
CA SER A 315 17.84 11.83 28.30
C SER A 315 18.87 12.58 27.47
N ILE A 316 19.02 12.25 26.19
CA ILE A 316 20.04 12.85 25.32
C ILE A 316 19.66 14.27 24.89
N LEU A 317 18.38 14.53 24.59
CA LEU A 317 17.93 15.80 24.04
C LEU A 317 17.48 16.82 25.10
N ALA A 318 17.23 16.43 26.37
CA ALA A 318 16.81 17.36 27.42
C ALA A 318 17.80 18.49 27.67
N SER A 319 19.10 18.23 27.48
CA SER A 319 20.19 19.15 27.79
C SER A 319 20.77 19.84 26.55
N THR A 320 19.99 20.08 25.50
CA THR A 320 20.51 20.66 24.23
C THR A 320 20.28 22.16 24.07
N SER A 321 19.61 22.82 25.02
CA SER A 321 19.32 24.26 24.96
C SER A 321 20.58 25.14 24.89
N TRP A 322 21.73 24.65 25.38
CA TRP A 322 23.00 25.35 25.30
C TRP A 322 23.51 25.51 23.85
N VAL A 323 23.06 24.68 22.90
CA VAL A 323 23.49 24.74 21.49
C VAL A 323 23.02 26.06 20.82
N PRO A 324 21.71 26.35 20.75
CA PRO A 324 21.25 27.63 20.19
C PRO A 324 21.62 28.82 21.08
N GLN A 325 21.70 28.66 22.41
CA GLN A 325 22.14 29.73 23.31
C GLN A 325 23.61 30.10 23.10
N GLY A 326 24.50 29.12 22.96
CA GLY A 326 25.92 29.35 22.68
C GLY A 326 26.13 29.99 21.31
N GLY A 327 25.38 29.56 20.28
CA GLY A 327 25.37 30.21 18.97
C GLY A 327 24.94 31.69 19.05
N ASN A 328 23.87 31.99 19.78
CA ASN A 328 23.41 33.37 20.02
C ASN A 328 24.47 34.21 20.75
N GLN A 329 25.06 33.66 21.81
CA GLN A 329 26.08 34.34 22.61
C GLN A 329 27.30 34.70 21.75
N LEU A 330 27.81 33.75 20.97
CA LEU A 330 28.94 33.99 20.08
C LEU A 330 28.62 35.06 19.03
N LEU A 331 27.44 35.01 18.39
CA LEU A 331 27.04 36.04 17.44
C LEU A 331 26.96 37.42 18.08
N ALA A 332 26.39 37.52 19.29
CA ALA A 332 26.32 38.77 20.03
C ALA A 332 27.71 39.35 20.32
N LEU A 333 28.68 38.52 20.70
CA LEU A 333 30.07 38.95 20.89
C LEU A 333 30.70 39.45 19.58
N GLY A 334 30.48 38.75 18.47
CA GLY A 334 30.97 39.18 17.15
C GLY A 334 30.35 40.50 16.68
N GLN A 335 29.05 40.70 16.92
CA GLN A 335 28.37 41.96 16.62
C GLN A 335 28.87 43.11 17.49
N TYR A 336 29.06 42.87 18.78
CA TYR A 336 29.63 43.85 19.70
C TYR A 336 31.05 44.25 19.26
N PHE A 337 31.91 43.27 18.94
CA PHE A 337 33.27 43.52 18.48
C PHE A 337 33.32 44.36 17.20
N ASP A 338 32.48 44.04 16.21
CA ASP A 338 32.33 44.84 15.00
C ASP A 338 31.89 46.29 15.32
N GLN A 339 30.86 46.46 16.14
CA GLN A 339 30.38 47.79 16.56
C GLN A 339 31.45 48.61 17.28
N THR A 340 32.29 47.98 18.11
CA THR A 340 33.34 48.65 18.88
C THR A 340 34.53 49.06 18.01
N TYR A 341 34.99 48.18 17.10
CA TYR A 341 36.30 48.35 16.45
C TYR A 341 36.24 48.80 14.99
N THR A 342 35.11 48.66 14.30
CA THR A 342 34.95 49.12 12.91
C THR A 342 34.99 50.65 12.78
N THR A 343 34.48 51.38 13.78
CA THR A 343 34.45 52.86 13.77
C THR A 343 35.04 53.50 15.03
N GLY A 344 35.51 52.71 16.00
CA GLY A 344 35.94 53.23 17.30
C GLY A 344 37.33 53.88 17.31
N PHE A 345 38.22 53.50 16.39
CA PHE A 345 39.57 54.06 16.32
C PHE A 345 39.54 55.55 15.93
N PRO A 346 40.36 56.41 16.56
CA PRO A 346 40.38 57.83 16.23
C PRO A 346 40.90 58.07 14.80
N SER A 347 40.32 59.07 14.14
CA SER A 347 40.83 59.60 12.88
C SER A 347 41.20 61.07 13.09
N VAL A 348 42.49 61.37 13.14
CA VAL A 348 43.00 62.73 13.37
C VAL A 348 44.03 63.09 12.31
N CYS A 349 44.07 64.37 11.93
CA CYS A 349 45.13 64.92 11.10
C CYS A 349 45.65 66.21 11.72
N VAL A 350 46.97 66.35 11.78
CA VAL A 350 47.69 67.52 12.34
C VAL A 350 48.63 68.10 11.28
N GLY A 351 49.24 69.26 11.56
CA GLY A 351 50.14 69.91 10.60
C GLY A 351 49.44 70.29 9.30
N ASN A 352 48.21 70.82 9.41
CA ASN A 352 47.37 71.17 8.26
C ASN A 352 47.08 69.98 7.30
N GLY A 353 46.89 68.78 7.86
CA GLY A 353 46.55 67.59 7.09
C GLY A 353 47.75 66.78 6.59
N GLN A 354 48.99 67.20 6.89
CA GLN A 354 50.19 66.48 6.46
C GLN A 354 50.39 65.15 7.19
N TYR A 355 50.00 65.08 8.46
CA TYR A 355 50.22 63.90 9.29
C TYR A 355 48.86 63.41 9.80
N CYS A 356 48.41 62.28 9.27
CA CYS A 356 47.12 61.70 9.62
C CYS A 356 47.30 60.35 10.31
N LEU A 357 46.61 60.16 11.43
CA LEU A 357 46.39 58.88 12.07
C LEU A 357 44.98 58.42 11.74
N ALA A 358 44.86 57.29 11.05
CA ALA A 358 43.56 56.74 10.65
C ALA A 358 43.59 55.21 10.69
N CYS A 359 42.43 54.59 10.93
CA CYS A 359 42.37 53.14 10.96
C CYS A 359 42.69 52.53 9.58
N PRO A 360 43.59 51.53 9.51
CA PRO A 360 43.90 50.89 8.24
C PRO A 360 42.67 50.18 7.66
N PRO A 361 42.45 50.23 6.34
CA PRO A 361 41.29 49.60 5.71
C PRO A 361 41.15 48.09 5.99
N ASN A 362 42.27 47.38 6.17
CA ASN A 362 42.25 45.96 6.50
C ASN A 362 41.68 45.71 7.90
N LEU A 363 41.98 46.58 8.88
CA LEU A 363 41.46 46.42 10.23
C LEU A 363 39.99 46.82 10.30
N CYS A 364 39.67 48.08 10.02
CA CYS A 364 38.32 48.63 10.20
C CYS A 364 37.36 48.33 9.04
N GLY A 365 37.84 47.80 7.92
CA GLY A 365 37.00 47.43 6.77
C GLY A 365 36.87 45.93 6.54
N THR A 366 37.70 45.11 7.18
CA THR A 366 37.72 43.65 6.95
C THR A 366 37.82 42.89 8.27
N ASP A 367 38.96 42.96 8.96
CA ASP A 367 39.28 42.10 10.10
C ASP A 367 38.34 42.32 11.30
N SER A 368 37.87 43.54 11.55
CA SER A 368 36.88 43.84 12.59
C SER A 368 35.50 43.24 12.31
N ILE A 369 35.19 42.96 11.05
CA ILE A 369 33.88 42.46 10.59
C ILE A 369 33.85 40.92 10.51
N VAL A 370 34.99 40.29 10.24
CA VAL A 370 35.11 38.83 10.08
C VAL A 370 34.51 38.03 11.26
N PRO A 371 34.69 38.41 12.55
CA PRO A 371 34.09 37.69 13.67
C PRO A 371 32.57 37.60 13.56
N ARG A 372 31.89 38.74 13.30
CA ARG A 372 30.43 38.79 13.13
C ARG A 372 29.96 37.87 12.01
N VAL A 373 30.61 37.96 10.84
CA VAL A 373 30.22 37.17 9.65
C VAL A 373 30.42 35.68 9.88
N THR A 374 31.56 35.30 10.45
CA THR A 374 31.88 33.89 10.74
C THR A 374 30.92 33.30 11.76
N LEU A 375 30.66 34.03 12.85
CA LEU A 375 29.79 33.58 13.94
C LEU A 375 28.31 33.59 13.54
N ALA A 376 27.89 34.44 12.61
CA ALA A 376 26.56 34.35 11.99
C ALA A 376 26.38 33.04 11.21
N GLY A 377 27.42 32.59 10.49
CA GLY A 377 27.41 31.28 9.84
C GLY A 377 27.31 30.12 10.84
N TRP A 378 27.98 30.22 11.99
CA TRP A 378 27.88 29.22 13.05
C TRP A 378 26.50 29.22 13.71
N LYS A 379 25.89 30.38 13.91
CA LYS A 379 24.53 30.50 14.41
C LYS A 379 23.53 29.78 13.51
N ALA A 380 23.64 29.94 12.19
CA ALA A 380 22.80 29.22 11.24
C ALA A 380 22.95 27.68 11.36
N ILE A 381 24.16 27.19 11.64
CA ILE A 381 24.39 25.75 11.92
C ILE A 381 23.69 25.34 13.22
N THR A 382 23.83 26.12 14.30
CA THR A 382 23.18 25.79 15.58
C THR A 382 21.65 25.81 15.49
N ASP A 383 21.08 26.67 14.64
CA ASP A 383 19.63 26.70 14.39
C ASP A 383 19.14 25.44 13.66
N GLN A 384 19.93 24.94 12.71
CA GLN A 384 19.61 23.68 12.03
C GLN A 384 19.73 22.47 12.97
N LEU A 385 20.69 22.49 13.88
CA LEU A 385 20.81 21.47 14.92
C LEU A 385 19.62 21.50 15.87
N ASP A 386 19.22 22.68 16.35
CA ASP A 386 18.04 22.81 17.21
C ASP A 386 16.76 22.34 16.51
N ALA A 387 16.55 22.71 15.25
CA ALA A 387 15.45 22.22 14.43
C ALA A 387 15.45 20.68 14.30
N THR A 388 16.64 20.08 14.15
CA THR A 388 16.80 18.61 14.10
C THR A 388 16.42 17.95 15.42
N PHE A 389 16.81 18.55 16.55
CA PHE A 389 16.44 18.06 17.88
C PHE A 389 14.94 18.16 18.10
N GLN A 390 14.31 19.29 17.75
CA GLN A 390 12.85 19.44 17.85
C GLN A 390 12.12 18.42 16.99
N LEU A 391 12.53 18.24 15.74
CA LEU A 391 11.94 17.22 14.85
C LEU A 391 12.01 15.82 15.46
N THR A 392 13.14 15.47 16.09
CA THR A 392 13.30 14.18 16.77
C THR A 392 12.38 14.06 17.98
N ARG A 393 12.25 15.11 18.80
CA ARG A 393 11.33 15.12 19.95
C ARG A 393 9.88 14.96 19.50
N ASP A 394 9.47 15.71 18.48
CA ASP A 394 8.11 15.71 17.98
C ASP A 394 7.75 14.34 17.41
N MET A 395 8.68 13.72 16.68
CA MET A 395 8.49 12.40 16.13
C MET A 395 8.41 11.30 17.20
N VAL A 396 9.10 11.45 18.33
CA VAL A 396 9.23 10.40 19.35
C VAL A 396 8.21 10.56 20.49
N TYR A 397 8.03 11.76 21.06
CA TYR A 397 7.24 11.94 22.28
C TYR A 397 6.47 13.26 22.44
N SER A 398 6.81 14.35 21.76
CA SER A 398 6.15 15.66 21.95
C SER A 398 5.12 16.03 20.88
N GLY A 399 5.16 15.37 19.72
CA GLY A 399 4.31 15.72 18.59
C GLY A 399 2.89 15.20 18.71
N PRO A 400 1.93 15.81 17.97
CA PRO A 400 0.54 15.37 17.95
C PRO A 400 0.37 13.98 17.29
N SER A 401 1.31 13.59 16.42
CA SER A 401 1.40 12.27 15.81
C SER A 401 2.83 11.76 15.88
N THR A 402 3.13 10.93 16.88
CA THR A 402 4.44 10.29 17.04
C THR A 402 4.55 9.02 16.19
N VAL A 403 5.77 8.53 16.02
CA VAL A 403 6.06 7.22 15.41
C VAL A 403 5.24 6.11 16.04
N PHE A 404 5.04 6.15 17.37
CA PHE A 404 4.27 5.15 18.10
C PHE A 404 2.78 5.25 17.82
N SER A 405 2.20 6.46 17.81
CA SER A 405 0.78 6.62 17.47
C SER A 405 0.46 6.20 16.02
N ALA A 406 1.37 6.49 15.08
CA ALA A 406 1.22 6.06 13.68
C ALA A 406 1.33 4.54 13.55
N THR A 407 2.30 3.95 14.24
CA THR A 407 2.52 2.49 14.27
C THR A 407 1.32 1.75 14.89
N ASN A 408 0.71 2.30 15.94
CA ASN A 408 -0.51 1.74 16.54
C ASN A 408 -1.68 1.72 15.55
N ALA A 409 -1.89 2.81 14.81
CA ALA A 409 -2.94 2.86 13.78
C ALA A 409 -2.68 1.84 12.66
N ALA A 410 -1.42 1.68 12.25
CA ALA A 410 -1.03 0.67 11.26
C ALA A 410 -1.23 -0.77 11.79
N GLU A 411 -0.90 -1.05 13.06
CA GLU A 411 -1.12 -2.35 13.68
C GLU A 411 -2.61 -2.74 13.70
N ASP A 412 -3.49 -1.79 14.04
CA ASP A 412 -4.93 -2.01 14.05
C ASP A 412 -5.40 -2.43 12.65
N VAL A 413 -5.01 -1.70 11.60
CA VAL A 413 -5.36 -2.02 10.20
C VAL A 413 -4.89 -3.42 9.80
N LEU A 414 -3.66 -3.79 10.14
CA LEU A 414 -3.11 -5.11 9.81
C LEU A 414 -3.72 -6.24 10.64
N THR A 415 -4.09 -5.98 11.89
CA THR A 415 -4.78 -6.96 12.74
C THR A 415 -6.17 -7.26 12.20
N VAL A 416 -6.88 -6.25 11.70
CA VAL A 416 -8.17 -6.41 11.00
C VAL A 416 -8.00 -7.24 9.73
N LEU A 417 -6.97 -6.96 8.93
CA LEU A 417 -6.66 -7.73 7.73
C LEU A 417 -6.35 -9.20 8.05
N LEU A 418 -5.55 -9.46 9.08
CA LEU A 418 -5.21 -10.81 9.53
C LEU A 418 -6.46 -11.57 9.98
N GLY A 419 -7.35 -10.92 10.74
CA GLY A 419 -8.63 -11.49 11.16
C GLY A 419 -9.54 -11.85 9.98
N ALA A 420 -9.69 -10.93 9.02
CA ALA A 420 -10.47 -11.17 7.81
C ALA A 420 -9.91 -12.32 6.94
N THR A 421 -8.59 -12.40 6.83
CA THR A 421 -7.88 -13.45 6.07
C THR A 421 -8.09 -14.82 6.72
N ASN A 422 -7.94 -14.92 8.05
CA ASN A 422 -8.17 -16.17 8.78
C ASN A 422 -9.64 -16.64 8.69
N SER A 423 -10.61 -15.73 8.79
CA SER A 423 -12.04 -16.05 8.62
C SER A 423 -12.38 -16.52 7.20
N SER A 424 -11.71 -15.95 6.20
CA SER A 424 -11.82 -16.43 4.82
C SER A 424 -11.25 -17.84 4.69
N GLY A 425 -10.13 -18.14 5.36
CA GLY A 425 -9.53 -19.48 5.42
C GLY A 425 -10.44 -20.54 6.02
N THR A 426 -11.11 -20.25 7.14
CA THR A 426 -12.07 -21.19 7.74
C THR A 426 -13.27 -21.44 6.83
N THR A 427 -13.74 -20.40 6.13
CA THR A 427 -14.84 -20.51 5.16
C THR A 427 -14.46 -21.38 3.96
N VAL A 428 -13.29 -21.15 3.35
CA VAL A 428 -12.79 -21.96 2.22
C VAL A 428 -12.63 -23.42 2.64
N ASN A 429 -12.04 -23.68 3.81
CA ASN A 429 -11.87 -25.04 4.33
C ASN A 429 -13.22 -25.75 4.60
N SER A 430 -14.22 -25.02 5.11
CA SER A 430 -15.58 -25.56 5.33
C SER A 430 -16.26 -25.93 4.02
N ILE A 431 -16.14 -25.07 3.00
CA ILE A 431 -16.68 -25.33 1.66
C ILE A 431 -15.95 -26.51 1.02
N GLN A 432 -14.62 -26.58 1.13
CA GLN A 432 -13.83 -27.69 0.60
C GLN A 432 -14.21 -29.02 1.26
N SER A 433 -14.40 -29.05 2.59
CA SER A 433 -14.86 -30.23 3.31
C SER A 433 -16.25 -30.69 2.86
N THR A 434 -17.18 -29.75 2.67
CA THR A 434 -18.53 -30.01 2.16
C THR A 434 -18.49 -30.50 0.72
N PHE A 435 -17.65 -29.92 -0.12
CA PHE A 435 -17.46 -30.37 -1.49
C PHE A 435 -16.92 -31.81 -1.52
N ASN A 436 -15.89 -32.11 -0.73
CA ASN A 436 -15.28 -33.44 -0.65
C ASN A 436 -16.29 -34.51 -0.19
N SER A 437 -17.17 -34.20 0.77
CA SER A 437 -18.18 -35.14 1.27
C SER A 437 -19.28 -35.43 0.24
N VAL A 438 -19.62 -34.46 -0.62
CA VAL A 438 -20.67 -34.60 -1.65
C VAL A 438 -20.12 -35.10 -2.99
N THR A 439 -18.81 -34.99 -3.24
CA THR A 439 -18.17 -35.30 -4.53
C THR A 439 -18.43 -36.75 -4.99
N ALA A 440 -18.42 -37.71 -4.08
CA ALA A 440 -18.71 -39.11 -4.40
C ALA A 440 -20.16 -39.32 -4.88
N ALA A 441 -21.13 -38.72 -4.18
CA ALA A 441 -22.54 -38.79 -4.54
C ALA A 441 -22.83 -38.05 -5.86
N ARG A 442 -22.19 -36.90 -6.10
CA ARG A 442 -22.31 -36.12 -7.33
C ARG A 442 -21.77 -36.88 -8.54
N THR A 443 -20.54 -37.39 -8.44
CA THR A 443 -19.87 -38.14 -9.51
C THR A 443 -20.65 -39.41 -9.85
N GLY A 444 -21.16 -40.11 -8.83
CA GLY A 444 -22.02 -41.28 -9.02
C GLY A 444 -23.36 -40.94 -9.69
N GLY A 445 -23.98 -39.80 -9.34
CA GLY A 445 -25.29 -39.40 -9.87
C GLY A 445 -25.27 -39.03 -11.36
N VAL A 446 -24.33 -38.15 -11.78
CA VAL A 446 -24.21 -37.75 -13.19
C VAL A 446 -23.78 -38.93 -14.04
N LEU A 447 -22.79 -39.71 -13.59
CA LEU A 447 -22.34 -40.92 -14.30
C LEU A 447 -23.44 -41.99 -14.38
N GLY A 448 -24.24 -42.13 -13.32
CA GLY A 448 -25.35 -43.07 -13.25
C GLY A 448 -26.38 -42.84 -14.35
N ILE A 449 -26.70 -41.59 -14.68
CA ILE A 449 -27.64 -41.26 -15.77
C ILE A 449 -27.13 -41.78 -17.11
N PHE A 450 -25.83 -41.61 -17.39
CA PHE A 450 -25.23 -42.08 -18.63
C PHE A 450 -25.08 -43.59 -18.70
N VAL A 451 -24.67 -44.24 -17.61
CA VAL A 451 -24.60 -45.71 -17.52
C VAL A 451 -25.99 -46.33 -17.69
N LEU A 452 -27.02 -45.76 -17.06
CA LEU A 452 -28.40 -46.20 -17.24
C LEU A 452 -28.88 -45.97 -18.68
N GLY A 453 -28.48 -44.87 -19.34
CA GLY A 453 -28.80 -44.61 -20.75
C GLY A 453 -28.18 -45.63 -21.70
N LEU A 454 -26.92 -46.01 -21.47
CA LEU A 454 -26.25 -47.08 -22.20
C LEU A 454 -26.90 -48.44 -21.95
N PHE A 455 -27.25 -48.73 -20.70
CA PHE A 455 -27.96 -49.96 -20.34
C PHE A 455 -29.32 -50.07 -21.03
N VAL A 456 -30.10 -48.98 -21.04
CA VAL A 456 -31.39 -48.90 -21.75
C VAL A 456 -31.21 -49.13 -23.25
N SER A 457 -30.20 -48.50 -23.85
CA SER A 457 -29.85 -48.66 -25.26
C SER A 457 -29.47 -50.12 -25.58
N PHE A 458 -28.66 -50.74 -24.72
CA PHE A 458 -28.23 -52.13 -24.86
C PHE A 458 -29.39 -53.13 -24.78
N LEU A 459 -30.31 -52.95 -23.82
CA LEU A 459 -31.52 -53.76 -23.72
C LEU A 459 -32.39 -53.68 -24.98
N GLY A 460 -32.50 -52.47 -25.55
CA GLY A 460 -33.22 -52.26 -26.81
C GLY A 460 -32.55 -52.94 -28.00
N MET A 461 -31.21 -52.82 -28.10
CA MET A 461 -30.43 -53.49 -29.15
C MET A 461 -30.52 -55.02 -29.07
N ILE A 462 -30.43 -55.62 -27.87
CA ILE A 462 -30.63 -57.06 -27.70
C ILE A 462 -32.04 -57.48 -28.13
N GLY A 463 -33.06 -56.73 -27.69
CA GLY A 463 -34.45 -56.99 -28.03
C GLY A 463 -34.69 -56.94 -29.54
N PHE A 464 -34.04 -56.01 -30.24
CA PHE A 464 -34.06 -55.88 -31.69
C PHE A 464 -33.32 -57.03 -32.40
N LEU A 465 -32.03 -57.23 -32.11
CA LEU A 465 -31.19 -58.23 -32.78
C LEU A 465 -31.73 -59.66 -32.59
N LYS A 466 -32.13 -60.02 -31.37
CA LYS A 466 -32.74 -61.34 -31.12
C LYS A 466 -34.13 -61.45 -31.72
N GLY A 467 -34.86 -60.34 -31.83
CA GLY A 467 -36.18 -60.29 -32.46
C GLY A 467 -36.15 -60.51 -33.96
N ILE A 468 -35.05 -60.15 -34.64
CA ILE A 468 -34.82 -60.41 -36.07
C ILE A 468 -34.26 -61.82 -36.31
N CYS A 469 -33.36 -62.31 -35.46
CA CYS A 469 -32.64 -63.57 -35.73
C CYS A 469 -33.33 -64.87 -35.30
N LYS A 470 -34.46 -64.85 -34.56
CA LYS A 470 -35.15 -66.09 -34.11
C LYS A 470 -36.68 -65.96 -34.12
N ASP A 471 -37.35 -66.96 -34.70
CA ASP A 471 -38.80 -66.95 -34.98
C ASP A 471 -39.72 -67.00 -33.75
N LYS A 472 -39.23 -67.43 -32.57
CA LYS A 472 -40.06 -67.56 -31.35
C LYS A 472 -39.31 -67.16 -30.07
N THR A 473 -39.03 -65.87 -29.91
CA THR A 473 -38.35 -65.37 -28.71
C THR A 473 -39.19 -64.41 -27.85
N LYS A 474 -39.18 -64.64 -26.53
CA LYS A 474 -39.71 -63.73 -25.49
C LYS A 474 -38.83 -62.48 -25.28
N TRP A 475 -37.62 -62.45 -25.85
CA TRP A 475 -36.66 -61.35 -25.71
C TRP A 475 -37.14 -60.02 -26.32
N VAL A 476 -38.12 -60.05 -27.24
CA VAL A 476 -38.79 -58.83 -27.77
C VAL A 476 -39.46 -58.00 -26.66
N ASN A 477 -39.81 -58.63 -25.53
CA ASN A 477 -40.36 -57.90 -24.38
C ASN A 477 -39.33 -56.98 -23.70
N LEU A 478 -38.03 -57.16 -23.93
CA LEU A 478 -37.01 -56.21 -23.45
C LEU A 478 -37.16 -54.82 -24.07
N LEU A 479 -37.74 -54.71 -25.27
CA LEU A 479 -38.04 -53.41 -25.86
C LEU A 479 -39.03 -52.61 -25.01
N HIS A 480 -39.98 -53.28 -24.32
CA HIS A 480 -40.88 -52.59 -23.38
C HIS A 480 -40.15 -51.98 -22.19
N VAL A 481 -39.22 -52.75 -21.63
CA VAL A 481 -38.39 -52.30 -20.51
C VAL A 481 -37.48 -51.16 -20.97
N SER A 482 -36.88 -51.28 -22.15
CA SER A 482 -36.00 -50.26 -22.75
C SER A 482 -36.74 -48.94 -22.97
N TRP A 483 -37.87 -48.90 -23.69
CA TRP A 483 -38.54 -47.61 -23.93
C TRP A 483 -39.15 -47.00 -22.66
N ALA A 484 -39.65 -47.81 -21.72
CA ALA A 484 -40.19 -47.30 -20.46
C ALA A 484 -39.09 -46.68 -19.57
N LEU A 485 -37.97 -47.37 -19.40
CA LEU A 485 -36.81 -46.85 -18.66
C LEU A 485 -36.17 -45.65 -19.39
N GLY A 486 -36.15 -45.65 -20.73
CA GLY A 486 -35.64 -44.54 -21.53
C GLY A 486 -36.43 -43.25 -21.32
N VAL A 487 -37.76 -43.33 -21.20
CA VAL A 487 -38.59 -42.15 -20.92
C VAL A 487 -38.40 -41.66 -19.48
N ILE A 488 -38.30 -42.56 -18.50
CA ILE A 488 -37.99 -42.19 -17.10
C ILE A 488 -36.63 -41.48 -17.03
N LEU A 489 -35.62 -42.04 -17.69
CA LEU A 489 -34.29 -41.44 -17.76
C LEU A 489 -34.29 -40.09 -18.47
N CYS A 490 -35.14 -39.93 -19.50
CA CYS A 490 -35.32 -38.66 -20.19
C CYS A 490 -35.84 -37.56 -19.25
N ILE A 491 -36.82 -37.89 -18.38
CA ILE A 491 -37.35 -36.95 -17.38
C ILE A 491 -36.23 -36.53 -16.42
N VAL A 492 -35.50 -37.49 -15.86
CA VAL A 492 -34.36 -37.23 -14.96
C VAL A 492 -33.28 -36.39 -15.64
N SER A 493 -32.96 -36.70 -16.90
CA SER A 493 -31.94 -35.99 -17.68
C SER A 493 -32.34 -34.52 -17.92
N PHE A 494 -33.58 -34.24 -18.28
CA PHE A 494 -34.04 -32.85 -18.41
C PHE A 494 -33.97 -32.08 -17.09
N THR A 495 -34.31 -32.71 -15.96
CA THR A 495 -34.16 -32.10 -14.63
C THR A 495 -32.70 -31.83 -14.28
N VAL A 496 -31.79 -32.77 -14.52
CA VAL A 496 -30.36 -32.60 -14.21
C VAL A 496 -29.68 -31.59 -15.14
N ALA A 497 -30.03 -31.57 -16.43
CA ALA A 497 -29.55 -30.54 -17.34
C ALA A 497 -29.98 -29.15 -16.87
N SER A 498 -31.24 -28.99 -16.48
CA SER A 498 -31.80 -27.75 -15.94
C SER A 498 -31.06 -27.26 -14.68
N THR A 499 -30.79 -28.14 -13.71
CA THR A 499 -30.08 -27.75 -12.49
C THR A 499 -28.63 -27.36 -12.77
N LEU A 500 -27.96 -28.03 -13.73
CA LEU A 500 -26.59 -27.69 -14.12
C LEU A 500 -26.48 -26.34 -14.83
N VAL A 501 -27.48 -25.93 -15.62
CA VAL A 501 -27.52 -24.58 -16.21
C VAL A 501 -27.69 -23.53 -15.11
N ALA A 502 -28.56 -23.77 -14.12
CA ALA A 502 -28.71 -22.87 -12.97
C ALA A 502 -27.41 -22.77 -12.14
N VAL A 503 -26.70 -23.87 -11.93
CA VAL A 503 -25.36 -23.85 -11.29
C VAL A 503 -24.34 -23.09 -12.14
N SER A 504 -24.40 -23.21 -13.47
CA SER A 504 -23.55 -22.43 -14.37
C SER A 504 -23.82 -20.92 -14.25
N ALA A 505 -25.06 -20.54 -13.99
CA ALA A 505 -25.41 -19.15 -13.67
C ALA A 505 -24.75 -18.66 -12.37
N VAL A 506 -24.65 -19.51 -11.34
CA VAL A 506 -23.93 -19.18 -10.10
C VAL A 506 -22.43 -18.99 -10.36
N TRP A 507 -21.81 -19.85 -11.17
CA TRP A 507 -20.39 -19.68 -11.55
C TRP A 507 -20.15 -18.36 -12.29
N TYR A 508 -21.04 -18.02 -13.22
CA TYR A 508 -20.98 -16.75 -13.93
C TYR A 508 -21.10 -15.53 -13.00
N ASP A 509 -22.00 -15.58 -12.00
CA ASP A 509 -22.07 -14.53 -10.98
C ASP A 509 -20.78 -14.42 -10.18
N GLY A 510 -20.18 -15.56 -9.82
CA GLY A 510 -18.90 -15.62 -9.13
C GLY A 510 -17.80 -14.86 -9.89
N CYS A 511 -17.78 -14.95 -11.22
CA CYS A 511 -16.88 -14.16 -12.06
C CYS A 511 -17.13 -12.66 -11.94
N GLN A 512 -18.40 -12.24 -12.05
CA GLN A 512 -18.75 -10.82 -11.90
C GLN A 512 -18.40 -10.31 -10.51
N TYR A 513 -18.65 -11.09 -9.45
CA TYR A 513 -18.30 -10.72 -8.08
C TYR A 513 -16.78 -10.59 -7.89
N LEU A 514 -16.01 -11.51 -8.46
CA LEU A 514 -14.55 -11.46 -8.38
C LEU A 514 -14.01 -10.20 -9.08
N ASP A 515 -14.49 -9.89 -10.28
CA ASP A 515 -14.13 -8.68 -11.01
C ASP A 515 -14.49 -7.41 -10.22
N MET A 516 -15.68 -7.37 -9.62
CA MET A 516 -16.14 -6.23 -8.82
C MET A 516 -15.27 -6.01 -7.58
N VAL A 517 -14.95 -7.08 -6.85
CA VAL A 517 -14.07 -7.02 -5.68
C VAL A 517 -12.69 -6.50 -6.09
N MET A 518 -12.11 -7.02 -7.18
CA MET A 518 -10.80 -6.59 -7.65
C MET A 518 -10.76 -5.15 -8.15
N ASN A 519 -11.86 -4.68 -8.77
CA ASN A 519 -11.96 -3.29 -9.21
C ASN A 519 -12.17 -2.31 -8.04
N ASN A 520 -13.02 -2.66 -7.08
CA ASN A 520 -13.27 -1.83 -5.90
C ASN A 520 -13.74 -2.66 -4.68
N MET A 521 -12.83 -2.85 -3.72
CA MET A 521 -13.11 -3.60 -2.47
C MET A 521 -13.89 -2.81 -1.43
N THR A 522 -13.87 -1.46 -1.49
CA THR A 522 -14.37 -0.59 -0.41
C THR A 522 -15.83 -0.83 0.00
N PRO A 523 -16.78 -1.16 -0.91
CA PRO A 523 -18.16 -1.41 -0.51
C PRO A 523 -18.33 -2.70 0.30
N TYR A 524 -17.43 -3.67 0.12
CA TYR A 524 -17.60 -5.05 0.56
C TYR A 524 -16.77 -5.40 1.81
N PHE A 525 -15.61 -4.75 1.98
CA PHE A 525 -14.67 -5.01 3.07
C PHE A 525 -14.49 -3.78 3.97
N SER A 526 -13.88 -3.96 5.14
CA SER A 526 -13.51 -2.85 6.04
C SER A 526 -12.60 -1.84 5.32
N ALA A 527 -12.58 -0.58 5.78
CA ALA A 527 -11.72 0.45 5.20
C ALA A 527 -10.25 0.04 5.22
N GLY A 528 -9.77 -0.54 6.34
CA GLY A 528 -8.39 -1.02 6.48
C GLY A 528 -8.04 -2.15 5.51
N THR A 529 -8.90 -3.19 5.43
CA THR A 529 -8.71 -4.31 4.48
C THR A 529 -8.70 -3.80 3.05
N SER A 530 -9.65 -2.93 2.69
CA SER A 530 -9.78 -2.39 1.34
C SER A 530 -8.60 -1.51 0.96
N ALA A 531 -8.06 -0.72 1.90
CA ALA A 531 -6.91 0.13 1.65
C ALA A 531 -5.64 -0.70 1.38
N VAL A 532 -5.34 -1.68 2.25
CA VAL A 532 -4.13 -2.50 2.13
C VAL A 532 -4.21 -3.43 0.92
N VAL A 533 -5.27 -4.24 0.80
CA VAL A 533 -5.41 -5.18 -0.31
C VAL A 533 -5.64 -4.43 -1.64
N GLY A 534 -6.40 -3.32 -1.62
CA GLY A 534 -6.56 -2.46 -2.79
C GLY A 534 -5.23 -1.87 -3.26
N SER A 535 -4.35 -1.44 -2.33
CA SER A 535 -3.02 -0.96 -2.70
C SER A 535 -2.16 -2.06 -3.33
N CYS A 536 -2.24 -3.28 -2.80
CA CYS A 536 -1.60 -4.46 -3.37
C CYS A 536 -2.06 -4.75 -4.81
N VAL A 537 -3.38 -4.74 -5.05
CA VAL A 537 -3.97 -5.00 -6.37
C VAL A 537 -3.58 -3.91 -7.37
N GLN A 538 -3.65 -2.65 -6.96
CA GLN A 538 -3.35 -1.49 -7.81
C GLN A 538 -1.84 -1.25 -7.99
N GLY A 539 -0.98 -1.97 -7.28
CA GLY A 539 0.47 -1.75 -7.29
C GLY A 539 0.88 -0.41 -6.68
N THR A 540 0.07 0.13 -5.76
CA THR A 540 0.35 1.37 -5.02
C THR A 540 0.97 1.09 -3.66
N SER A 541 1.45 2.13 -2.97
CA SER A 541 2.21 1.97 -1.72
C SER A 541 1.35 1.45 -0.57
N VAL A 542 1.67 0.24 -0.08
CA VAL A 542 1.09 -0.31 1.16
C VAL A 542 1.43 0.58 2.36
N LEU A 543 2.61 1.21 2.37
CA LEU A 543 2.99 2.15 3.43
C LEU A 543 2.00 3.34 3.52
N ALA A 544 1.52 3.82 2.36
CA ALA A 544 0.51 4.86 2.32
C ALA A 544 -0.85 4.37 2.83
N ALA A 545 -1.25 3.14 2.49
CA ALA A 545 -2.46 2.52 3.01
C ALA A 545 -2.42 2.33 4.55
N LEU A 546 -1.23 2.17 5.12
CA LEU A 546 -0.99 2.10 6.56
C LEU A 546 -0.86 3.48 7.24
N GLY A 547 -0.88 4.58 6.48
CA GLY A 547 -0.69 5.94 7.01
C GLY A 547 0.74 6.23 7.49
N MET A 548 1.73 5.43 7.07
CA MET A 548 3.10 5.48 7.57
C MET A 548 4.05 6.32 6.68
N THR A 549 3.57 6.88 5.57
CA THR A 549 4.38 7.66 4.62
C THR A 549 5.10 8.85 5.27
N THR A 550 4.37 9.65 6.06
CA THR A 550 4.95 10.83 6.73
C THR A 550 5.99 10.39 7.78
N THR A 551 5.65 9.36 8.56
CA THR A 551 6.54 8.75 9.55
C THR A 551 7.85 8.29 8.92
N TYR A 552 7.77 7.61 7.79
CA TYR A 552 8.94 7.18 7.03
C TYR A 552 9.76 8.38 6.49
N GLY A 553 9.10 9.36 5.87
CA GLY A 553 9.77 10.54 5.33
C GLY A 553 10.56 11.31 6.40
N THR A 554 9.94 11.52 7.56
CA THR A 554 10.56 12.16 8.72
C THR A 554 11.70 11.32 9.31
N SER A 555 11.55 9.99 9.39
CA SER A 555 12.62 9.07 9.82
C SER A 555 13.88 9.23 8.95
N CYS A 556 13.71 9.22 7.61
CA CYS A 556 14.85 9.45 6.71
C CYS A 556 15.47 10.84 6.89
N GLU A 557 14.65 11.90 7.01
CA GLU A 557 15.13 13.26 7.23
C GLU A 557 15.98 13.36 8.50
N ILE A 558 15.52 12.77 9.61
CA ILE A 558 16.24 12.75 10.89
C ILE A 558 17.61 12.08 10.72
N THR A 559 17.67 10.91 10.09
CA THR A 559 18.91 10.17 9.84
C THR A 559 19.90 10.99 9.01
N GLU A 560 19.44 11.61 7.91
CA GLU A 560 20.28 12.47 7.07
C GLU A 560 20.77 13.72 7.80
N ARG A 561 19.91 14.39 8.57
CA ARG A 561 20.29 15.57 9.36
C ARG A 561 21.35 15.23 10.40
N TYR A 562 21.23 14.09 11.10
CA TYR A 562 22.26 13.65 12.05
C TYR A 562 23.56 13.24 11.36
N ARG A 563 23.50 12.63 10.18
CA ARG A 563 24.70 12.35 9.36
C ARG A 563 25.42 13.64 8.98
N VAL A 564 24.68 14.66 8.52
CA VAL A 564 25.22 15.99 8.22
C VAL A 564 25.82 16.62 9.48
N ALA A 565 25.12 16.57 10.61
CA ALA A 565 25.58 17.09 11.89
C ALA A 565 26.93 16.48 12.32
N GLN A 566 27.08 15.16 12.20
CA GLN A 566 28.33 14.46 12.52
C GLN A 566 29.50 14.82 11.57
N SER A 567 29.21 15.37 10.39
CA SER A 567 30.21 15.78 9.39
C SER A 567 30.62 17.26 9.44
N LEU A 568 30.04 18.06 10.36
CA LEU A 568 30.24 19.52 10.41
C LEU A 568 31.68 19.97 10.64
N GLN A 569 32.50 19.12 11.28
CA GLN A 569 33.90 19.37 11.63
C GLN A 569 34.14 20.78 12.19
N MET A 570 33.42 21.13 13.26
CA MET A 570 33.44 22.49 13.83
C MET A 570 34.85 22.91 14.29
N THR A 571 35.68 21.95 14.71
CA THR A 571 37.09 22.15 15.07
C THR A 571 37.92 22.69 13.90
N THR A 572 37.68 22.22 12.67
CA THR A 572 38.33 22.75 11.46
C THR A 572 37.85 24.17 11.16
N ARG A 573 36.56 24.47 11.40
CA ARG A 573 35.98 25.81 11.20
C ARG A 573 36.50 26.85 12.18
N LEU A 574 36.97 26.44 13.36
CA LEU A 574 37.65 27.32 14.33
C LEU A 574 38.95 27.92 13.76
N ALA A 575 39.58 27.27 12.77
CA ALA A 575 40.83 27.74 12.17
C ALA A 575 40.70 29.15 11.56
N THR A 576 39.54 29.51 11.02
CA THR A 576 39.29 30.87 10.49
C THR A 576 39.40 31.93 11.59
N LEU A 577 38.74 31.72 12.75
CA LEU A 577 38.84 32.63 13.89
C LEU A 577 40.23 32.60 14.52
N ALA A 578 40.88 31.43 14.56
CA ALA A 578 42.24 31.31 15.07
C ALA A 578 43.25 32.07 14.20
N SER A 579 43.15 31.99 12.87
CA SER A 579 44.02 32.73 11.96
C SER A 579 43.85 34.25 12.09
N LEU A 580 42.64 34.72 12.37
CA LEU A 580 42.36 36.13 12.61
C LEU A 580 43.08 36.64 13.88
N SER A 581 43.34 35.77 14.87
CA SER A 581 44.04 36.18 16.09
C SER A 581 45.46 36.66 15.81
N GLU A 582 46.17 36.01 14.89
CA GLU A 582 47.50 36.43 14.46
C GLU A 582 47.46 37.81 13.79
N ASN A 583 46.46 38.07 12.93
CA ASN A 583 46.27 39.39 12.32
C ASN A 583 46.01 40.46 13.38
N MET A 584 45.11 40.19 14.34
CA MET A 584 44.78 41.13 15.43
C MET A 584 45.99 41.45 16.32
N LEU A 585 46.85 40.46 16.57
CA LEU A 585 48.09 40.62 17.32
C LEU A 585 49.19 41.30 16.50
N ALA A 586 49.11 41.34 15.18
CA ALA A 586 50.11 41.97 14.31
C ALA A 586 49.94 43.49 14.19
N TYR A 587 48.72 44.03 14.29
CA TYR A 587 48.48 45.47 14.19
C TYR A 587 49.24 46.26 15.27
N ARG A 588 49.86 47.37 14.88
CA ARG A 588 50.62 48.33 15.71
C ARG A 588 50.15 49.75 15.35
N ASP A 589 50.46 50.71 16.21
CA ASP A 589 50.31 52.15 15.97
C ASP A 589 50.84 52.60 14.59
N THR A 590 51.99 52.07 14.15
CA THR A 590 52.57 52.36 12.83
C THR A 590 51.64 52.02 11.66
N ASN A 591 50.76 51.02 11.79
CA ASN A 591 49.76 50.70 10.77
C ASN A 591 48.69 51.78 10.60
N PHE A 592 48.55 52.67 11.59
CA PHE A 592 47.63 53.80 11.56
C PHE A 592 48.28 55.07 10.96
N GLY A 593 49.56 55.00 10.58
CA GLY A 593 50.32 56.16 10.12
C GLY A 593 51.12 56.86 11.22
N TYR A 594 51.27 56.23 12.39
CA TYR A 594 52.13 56.77 13.45
C TYR A 594 53.61 56.67 13.06
N ASP A 595 54.32 57.79 13.21
CA ASP A 595 55.76 57.87 13.03
C ASP A 595 56.38 58.59 14.24
N VAL A 596 57.29 57.90 14.91
CA VAL A 596 58.01 58.40 16.09
C VAL A 596 58.84 59.66 15.78
N ASN A 597 59.34 59.82 14.55
CA ASN A 597 60.10 60.99 14.13
C ASN A 597 59.19 62.19 13.89
N VAL A 598 58.01 61.97 13.30
CA VAL A 598 56.96 62.99 13.18
C VAL A 598 56.53 63.44 14.58
N HIS A 599 56.27 62.50 15.48
CA HIS A 599 55.90 62.81 16.87
C HIS A 599 56.98 63.67 17.55
N LYS A 600 58.26 63.27 17.48
CA LYS A 600 59.39 64.06 18.01
C LYS A 600 59.48 65.45 17.37
N SER A 601 59.23 65.57 16.06
CA SER A 601 59.22 66.84 15.34
C SER A 601 58.11 67.76 15.83
N LEU A 602 56.89 67.25 15.99
CA LEU A 602 55.75 68.00 16.50
C LEU A 602 56.00 68.50 17.94
N LEU A 603 56.58 67.65 18.80
CA LEU A 603 56.98 68.02 20.15
C LEU A 603 58.07 69.11 20.16
N SER A 604 59.07 68.98 19.27
CA SER A 604 60.12 69.99 19.13
C SER A 604 59.56 71.33 18.62
N ALA A 605 58.62 71.29 17.68
CA ALA A 605 57.94 72.48 17.17
C ALA A 605 57.11 73.16 18.27
N ALA A 606 56.37 72.38 19.07
CA ALA A 606 55.65 72.88 20.23
C ALA A 606 56.61 73.55 21.23
N ALA A 607 57.69 72.88 21.62
CA ALA A 607 58.69 73.41 22.55
C ALA A 607 59.35 74.69 22.05
N THR A 608 59.64 74.77 20.76
CA THR A 608 60.21 75.98 20.14
C THR A 608 59.21 77.14 20.16
N ALA A 609 57.94 76.87 19.83
CA ALA A 609 56.90 77.90 19.77
C ALA A 609 56.49 78.45 21.15
N MET A 610 56.74 77.71 22.23
CA MET A 610 56.52 78.12 23.62
C MET A 610 57.72 78.82 24.28
N GLY A 611 58.91 78.76 23.67
CA GLY A 611 60.09 79.50 24.14
C GLY A 611 60.69 78.99 25.46
N SER A 612 61.22 79.92 26.28
CA SER A 612 61.92 79.62 27.55
C SER A 612 61.07 78.89 28.59
N ASP A 613 59.75 78.84 28.39
CA ASP A 613 58.79 78.27 29.32
C ASP A 613 58.63 76.75 29.15
N MET A 614 59.27 76.12 28.14
CA MET A 614 59.16 74.67 27.88
C MET A 614 60.50 73.86 27.79
N PRO A 615 61.53 74.04 28.64
CA PRO A 615 62.83 73.36 28.46
C PRO A 615 62.81 71.85 28.75
N THR A 616 61.80 71.36 29.46
CA THR A 616 61.73 69.98 30.01
C THR A 616 61.03 68.97 29.10
N LEU A 617 60.32 69.40 28.04
CA LEU A 617 59.54 68.49 27.19
C LEU A 617 60.38 67.74 26.17
N SER A 618 61.33 68.43 25.52
CA SER A 618 62.18 67.84 24.47
C SER A 618 63.11 66.74 24.98
N LYS A 619 63.24 66.61 26.30
CA LYS A 619 64.09 65.63 27.00
C LYS A 619 63.30 64.58 27.80
N SER A 620 61.98 64.73 27.94
CA SER A 620 61.15 63.79 28.70
C SER A 620 60.50 62.76 27.77
N PRO A 621 60.66 61.45 28.02
CA PRO A 621 59.91 60.41 27.30
C PRO A 621 58.44 60.33 27.75
N ASN A 622 58.05 61.07 28.81
CA ASN A 622 56.70 61.04 29.36
C ASN A 622 55.87 62.21 28.82
N TYR A 623 55.07 61.95 27.78
CA TYR A 623 54.23 62.93 27.10
C TYR A 623 52.90 63.24 27.84
N ALA A 624 52.66 62.62 29.00
CA ALA A 624 51.47 62.88 29.83
C ALA A 624 51.36 64.34 30.30
N VAL A 625 52.47 65.07 30.27
CA VAL A 625 52.53 66.49 30.58
C VAL A 625 51.81 67.36 29.54
N LEU A 626 51.56 66.85 28.32
CA LEU A 626 50.69 67.52 27.34
C LEU A 626 49.20 67.49 27.75
N GLU A 627 48.80 66.56 28.61
CA GLU A 627 47.45 66.54 29.21
C GLU A 627 47.40 67.33 30.53
N SER A 628 48.52 67.88 30.96
CA SER A 628 48.64 68.70 32.17
C SER A 628 49.62 69.86 31.97
N PRO A 629 49.41 70.70 30.92
CA PRO A 629 50.37 71.69 30.47
C PRO A 629 50.70 72.74 31.53
N TRP A 630 49.81 72.99 32.50
CA TRP A 630 50.08 73.90 33.62
C TRP A 630 51.30 73.52 34.44
N MET A 631 51.65 72.22 34.50
CA MET A 631 52.88 71.77 35.16
C MET A 631 54.15 72.28 34.47
N LEU A 632 54.10 72.55 33.16
CA LEU A 632 55.22 73.13 32.41
C LEU A 632 55.49 74.57 32.84
N PHE A 633 54.43 75.29 33.21
CA PHE A 633 54.50 76.67 33.68
C PHE A 633 54.59 76.76 35.21
N SER A 634 55.02 75.68 35.88
CA SER A 634 55.14 75.59 37.35
C SER A 634 53.83 75.90 38.11
N ALA A 635 52.68 75.69 37.47
CA ALA A 635 51.37 75.79 38.09
C ALA A 635 50.87 74.39 38.51
N THR A 636 50.10 74.33 39.59
CA THR A 636 49.55 73.08 40.13
C THR A 636 48.18 72.72 39.56
N THR A 637 47.47 73.67 38.96
CA THR A 637 46.13 73.48 38.37
C THR A 637 45.96 74.25 37.06
N ALA A 638 44.92 73.90 36.29
CA ALA A 638 44.53 74.60 35.07
C ALA A 638 43.93 76.01 35.32
N GLY A 639 43.86 76.46 36.58
CA GLY A 639 43.27 77.75 36.95
C GLY A 639 41.81 77.86 36.50
N THR A 640 41.49 78.94 35.79
CA THR A 640 40.13 79.21 35.26
C THR A 640 39.66 78.18 34.23
N CYS A 641 40.56 77.37 33.66
CA CYS A 641 40.24 76.34 32.68
C CYS A 641 39.87 74.99 33.30
N THR A 642 39.88 74.86 34.63
CA THR A 642 39.63 73.58 35.32
C THR A 642 38.26 72.98 35.01
N THR A 643 37.25 73.83 34.76
CA THR A 643 35.89 73.42 34.41
C THR A 643 35.63 73.42 32.90
N ASP A 644 36.65 73.65 32.08
CA ASP A 644 36.52 73.59 30.63
C ASP A 644 36.33 72.13 30.17
N VAL A 645 35.70 71.94 29.00
CA VAL A 645 35.53 70.62 28.38
C VAL A 645 36.89 70.03 27.97
N ASP A 646 37.85 70.90 27.69
CA ASP A 646 39.23 70.55 27.38
C ASP A 646 40.19 71.46 28.18
N PRO A 647 40.40 71.18 29.48
CA PRO A 647 41.23 72.00 30.35
C PRO A 647 42.65 72.24 29.82
N PRO A 648 43.35 71.24 29.24
CA PRO A 648 44.65 71.45 28.62
C PRO A 648 44.62 72.43 27.44
N ALA A 649 43.65 72.30 26.53
CA ALA A 649 43.52 73.21 25.40
C ALA A 649 43.15 74.63 25.85
N CYS A 650 42.21 74.77 26.79
CA CYS A 650 41.84 76.07 27.33
C CYS A 650 43.05 76.75 28.00
N TYR A 651 43.81 76.02 28.82
CA TYR A 651 44.97 76.57 29.51
C TYR A 651 46.01 77.08 28.52
N MET A 652 46.32 76.29 27.49
CA MET A 652 47.27 76.68 26.47
C MET A 652 46.77 77.79 25.55
N LYS A 653 45.47 77.89 25.31
CA LYS A 653 44.88 79.03 24.60
C LYS A 653 45.14 80.36 25.34
N LEU A 654 45.02 80.36 26.69
CA LEU A 654 45.33 81.53 27.50
C LEU A 654 46.83 81.85 27.51
N LYS A 655 47.68 80.83 27.66
CA LYS A 655 49.14 81.01 27.67
C LYS A 655 49.71 81.46 26.32
N CYS A 656 49.15 80.96 25.22
CA CYS A 656 49.57 81.30 23.87
C CYS A 656 48.85 82.54 23.29
N ASN A 657 48.12 83.32 24.10
CA ASN A 657 47.41 84.53 23.69
C ASN A 657 46.39 84.34 22.54
N GLY A 658 45.70 83.20 22.50
CA GLY A 658 44.67 82.89 21.50
C GLY A 658 44.88 81.57 20.77
N SER A 659 43.84 81.10 20.07
CA SER A 659 43.82 79.79 19.40
C SER A 659 44.34 79.80 17.96
N THR A 660 44.69 80.97 17.42
CA THR A 660 45.21 81.14 16.06
C THR A 660 46.72 81.39 16.03
N THR A 661 47.39 81.29 17.18
CA THR A 661 48.83 81.55 17.30
C THR A 661 49.64 80.28 17.02
N ALA A 662 50.85 80.44 16.48
CA ALA A 662 51.75 79.33 16.20
C ALA A 662 52.08 78.52 17.47
N CYS A 663 52.14 79.17 18.64
CA CYS A 663 52.28 78.54 19.96
C CYS A 663 51.13 77.55 20.23
N TYR A 664 49.87 77.99 20.07
CA TYR A 664 48.72 77.15 20.34
C TYR A 664 48.60 76.01 19.31
N THR A 665 48.77 76.32 18.02
CA THR A 665 48.68 75.32 16.95
C THR A 665 49.74 74.23 17.11
N ALA A 666 51.00 74.59 17.36
CA ALA A 666 52.07 73.60 17.53
C ALA A 666 51.87 72.72 18.78
N TYR A 667 51.45 73.32 19.90
CA TYR A 667 51.07 72.56 21.10
C TYR A 667 49.90 71.61 20.83
N ASN A 668 48.84 72.12 20.19
CA ASN A 668 47.63 71.35 19.97
C ASN A 668 47.86 70.21 18.96
N ASP A 669 48.66 70.43 17.92
CA ASP A 669 49.07 69.40 16.98
C ASP A 669 49.86 68.29 17.69
N ALA A 670 50.85 68.65 18.54
CA ALA A 670 51.59 67.67 19.32
C ALA A 670 50.67 66.88 20.26
N ARG A 671 49.81 67.56 21.04
CA ARG A 671 48.88 66.90 21.98
C ARG A 671 47.87 66.01 21.28
N VAL A 672 47.22 66.49 20.21
CA VAL A 672 46.22 65.70 19.48
C VAL A 672 46.87 64.45 18.87
N TYR A 673 48.08 64.57 18.33
CA TYR A 673 48.82 63.43 17.79
C TYR A 673 49.19 62.41 18.90
N THR A 674 49.72 62.87 20.04
CA THR A 674 50.02 62.03 21.20
C THR A 674 48.77 61.35 21.77
N ALA A 675 47.68 62.10 21.95
CA ALA A 675 46.43 61.59 22.51
C ALA A 675 45.78 60.55 21.59
N ALA A 676 45.85 60.76 20.27
CA ALA A 676 45.37 59.78 19.29
C ALA A 676 46.22 58.50 19.28
N ASP A 677 47.56 58.60 19.33
CA ASP A 677 48.45 57.44 19.44
C ASP A 677 48.18 56.64 20.73
N ASN A 678 48.10 57.30 21.88
CA ASN A 678 47.75 56.67 23.15
C ASN A 678 46.39 55.96 23.08
N LYS A 679 45.39 56.59 22.46
CA LYS A 679 44.06 55.99 22.27
C LYS A 679 44.11 54.79 21.32
N ILE A 680 44.86 54.86 20.22
CA ILE A 680 45.06 53.74 19.29
C ILE A 680 45.70 52.56 20.02
N ASN A 681 46.79 52.79 20.75
CA ASN A 681 47.47 51.75 21.51
C ASN A 681 46.58 51.13 22.58
N ALA A 682 45.82 51.94 23.33
CA ALA A 682 44.85 51.44 24.31
C ALA A 682 43.76 50.59 23.64
N MET A 683 43.21 51.05 22.51
CA MET A 683 42.18 50.31 21.76
C MET A 683 42.72 49.03 21.12
N LEU A 684 43.97 49.01 20.65
CA LEU A 684 44.61 47.78 20.15
C LEU A 684 44.78 46.76 21.28
N LEU A 685 45.11 47.19 22.50
CA LEU A 685 45.19 46.31 23.67
C LEU A 685 43.82 45.74 24.05
N THR A 686 42.78 46.58 24.13
CA THR A 686 41.42 46.09 24.42
C THR A 686 40.90 45.19 23.30
N MET A 687 41.16 45.52 22.03
CA MET A 687 40.76 44.70 20.89
C MET A 687 41.37 43.31 20.95
N ARG A 688 42.68 43.24 21.22
CA ARG A 688 43.37 41.96 21.37
C ARG A 688 42.86 41.21 22.60
N GLN A 689 42.51 41.89 23.70
CA GLN A 689 41.88 41.25 24.85
C GLN A 689 40.51 40.67 24.50
N ASP A 690 39.62 41.47 23.93
CA ASP A 690 38.26 41.06 23.56
C ASP A 690 38.25 39.92 22.55
N PHE A 691 39.23 39.89 21.63
CA PHE A 691 39.32 38.83 20.63
C PHE A 691 40.06 37.58 21.14
N THR A 692 41.25 37.74 21.73
CA THR A 692 42.18 36.63 22.05
C THR A 692 42.23 36.26 23.53
N GLY A 693 41.94 37.20 24.42
CA GLY A 693 42.04 37.04 25.87
C GLY A 693 43.46 37.00 26.43
N ALA A 694 44.49 37.17 25.59
CA ALA A 694 45.87 36.86 25.94
C ALA A 694 46.71 38.04 26.48
N VAL A 695 46.11 39.22 26.66
CA VAL A 695 46.86 40.48 26.83
C VAL A 695 46.81 41.05 28.25
N ASN A 696 46.17 40.35 29.19
CA ASN A 696 46.00 40.78 30.58
C ASN A 696 45.52 42.25 30.73
N SER A 697 44.69 42.71 29.77
CA SER A 697 44.05 44.03 29.78
C SER A 697 42.58 43.88 30.20
N PRO A 698 41.92 44.93 30.73
CA PRO A 698 40.47 44.95 30.79
C PRO A 698 39.83 44.82 29.40
N ASN A 699 38.66 44.19 29.33
CA ASN A 699 37.81 44.21 28.13
C ASN A 699 37.30 45.63 27.81
N SER A 700 36.80 45.85 26.59
CA SER A 700 36.27 47.15 26.20
C SER A 700 35.09 47.61 27.07
N PRO A 701 34.88 48.94 27.22
CA PRO A 701 33.73 49.48 27.93
C PRO A 701 32.40 48.99 27.33
N GLY A 702 31.59 48.32 28.14
CA GLY A 702 30.33 47.72 27.71
C GLY A 702 30.44 46.27 27.23
N TRP A 703 31.61 45.62 27.38
CA TRP A 703 31.73 44.18 27.21
C TRP A 703 30.70 43.48 28.12
N PRO A 704 29.98 42.45 27.64
CA PRO A 704 28.85 41.92 28.38
C PRO A 704 29.27 41.39 29.76
N THR A 705 28.55 41.76 30.81
CA THR A 705 28.92 41.54 32.23
C THR A 705 28.95 40.06 32.69
N ASN A 706 28.59 39.12 31.82
CA ASN A 706 28.71 37.67 32.03
C ASN A 706 29.29 36.95 30.79
N ALA A 707 29.99 37.70 29.92
CA ALA A 707 30.63 37.12 28.75
C ALA A 707 31.94 36.39 29.12
N PRO A 708 32.35 35.41 28.30
CA PRO A 708 33.69 34.85 28.35
C PRO A 708 34.76 35.94 28.19
N ALA A 709 35.99 35.62 28.63
CA ALA A 709 37.11 36.56 28.60
C ALA A 709 37.45 37.07 27.19
N SER A 710 37.14 36.29 26.15
CA SER A 710 37.31 36.67 24.74
C SER A 710 36.44 35.86 23.78
N ILE A 711 36.29 36.36 22.54
CA ILE A 711 35.60 35.66 21.45
C ILE A 711 36.26 34.31 21.13
N LEU A 712 37.60 34.28 20.99
CA LEU A 712 38.29 33.06 20.57
C LEU A 712 38.20 31.96 21.63
N ASP A 713 38.27 32.31 22.91
CA ASP A 713 38.15 31.35 24.00
C ASP A 713 36.71 30.81 24.14
N ALA A 714 35.71 31.70 24.00
CA ALA A 714 34.30 31.30 23.92
C ALA A 714 34.06 30.33 22.76
N ALA A 715 34.56 30.68 21.57
CA ALA A 715 34.41 29.87 20.36
C ALA A 715 35.09 28.51 20.51
N ARG A 716 36.29 28.46 21.09
CA ARG A 716 37.04 27.22 21.33
C ARG A 716 36.29 26.29 22.29
N THR A 717 35.79 26.84 23.40
CA THR A 717 35.01 26.08 24.40
C THR A 717 33.74 25.52 23.80
N PHE A 718 32.97 26.35 23.10
CA PHE A 718 31.74 25.95 22.44
C PHE A 718 31.96 24.88 21.37
N VAL A 719 32.94 25.08 20.47
CA VAL A 719 33.26 24.11 19.41
C VAL A 719 33.68 22.78 19.99
N LYS A 720 34.53 22.76 21.02
CA LYS A 720 34.97 21.52 21.68
C LYS A 720 33.78 20.77 22.30
N GLN A 721 32.89 21.47 22.98
CA GLN A 721 31.70 20.88 23.57
C GLN A 721 30.75 20.34 22.50
N LEU A 722 30.56 21.08 21.40
CA LEU A 722 29.70 20.70 20.29
C LEU A 722 30.22 19.51 19.49
N ASP A 723 31.51 19.47 19.20
CA ASP A 723 32.13 18.37 18.47
C ASP A 723 32.03 17.05 19.27
N LEU A 724 32.30 17.10 20.58
CA LEU A 724 32.10 15.96 21.48
C LEU A 724 30.64 15.52 21.54
N PHE A 725 29.71 16.46 21.67
CA PHE A 725 28.28 16.17 21.73
C PHE A 725 27.77 15.50 20.44
N LEU A 726 28.14 16.02 19.28
CA LEU A 726 27.70 15.50 17.98
C LEU A 726 28.29 14.12 17.68
N THR A 727 29.56 13.88 18.04
CA THR A 727 30.27 12.63 17.71
C THR A 727 30.04 11.51 18.72
N GLN A 728 29.84 11.83 19.99
CA GLN A 728 29.71 10.83 21.06
C GLN A 728 28.28 10.70 21.60
N THR A 729 27.61 11.82 21.85
CA THR A 729 26.31 11.82 22.58
C THR A 729 25.10 11.65 21.66
N ILE A 730 25.14 12.25 20.46
CA ILE A 730 24.03 12.17 19.49
C ILE A 730 24.03 10.87 18.69
N LYS A 731 25.20 10.26 18.47
CA LYS A 731 25.35 9.07 17.63
C LYS A 731 24.36 7.93 17.96
N PRO A 732 24.03 7.64 19.24
CA PRO A 732 23.01 6.66 19.59
C PRO A 732 21.59 7.03 19.12
N VAL A 733 21.23 8.32 19.06
CA VAL A 733 19.92 8.81 18.60
C VAL A 733 19.75 8.63 17.09
N ALA A 734 20.84 8.79 16.33
CA ALA A 734 20.85 8.58 14.89
C ALA A 734 20.72 7.10 14.51
N ASN A 735 21.06 6.18 15.41
CA ASN A 735 21.09 4.73 15.18
C ASN A 735 20.08 3.99 16.07
N LEU A 736 18.99 4.64 16.49
CA LEU A 736 17.96 3.98 17.27
C LEU A 736 17.35 2.83 16.47
N ASP A 737 17.06 1.72 17.14
CA ASP A 737 16.48 0.54 16.48
C ASP A 737 15.13 0.87 15.82
N ILE A 738 14.37 1.81 16.38
CA ILE A 738 13.10 2.26 15.80
C ILE A 738 13.22 2.73 14.35
N TRP A 739 14.35 3.35 13.96
CA TRP A 739 14.57 3.80 12.59
C TRP A 739 14.78 2.60 11.66
N THR A 740 15.59 1.63 12.11
CA THR A 740 15.78 0.34 11.43
C THR A 740 14.46 -0.40 11.21
N GLN A 741 13.55 -0.37 12.19
CA GLN A 741 12.25 -1.02 12.07
C GLN A 741 11.30 -0.28 11.11
N VAL A 742 11.28 1.06 11.13
CA VAL A 742 10.53 1.87 10.14
C VAL A 742 11.03 1.58 8.73
N ASP A 743 12.35 1.41 8.58
CA ASP A 743 12.99 1.06 7.32
C ASP A 743 12.64 -0.37 6.88
N ALA A 744 12.66 -1.34 7.79
CA ALA A 744 12.26 -2.72 7.51
C ALA A 744 10.78 -2.81 7.06
N LEU A 745 9.89 -2.01 7.66
CA LEU A 745 8.50 -1.91 7.23
C LEU A 745 8.39 -1.39 5.79
N GLN A 746 9.09 -0.29 5.47
CA GLN A 746 9.06 0.26 4.11
C GLN A 746 9.70 -0.70 3.09
N CYS A 747 10.80 -1.37 3.41
CA CYS A 747 11.41 -2.36 2.51
C CYS A 747 10.45 -3.52 2.20
N THR A 748 9.71 -3.99 3.21
CA THR A 748 8.72 -5.06 3.06
C THR A 748 7.49 -4.60 2.28
N ALA A 749 7.03 -3.36 2.50
CA ALA A 749 5.92 -2.77 1.76
C ALA A 749 6.29 -2.48 0.29
N ALA A 750 7.56 -2.14 0.01
CA ALA A 750 8.05 -1.78 -1.32
C ALA A 750 8.30 -2.99 -2.24
N THR A 751 8.65 -4.17 -1.69
CA THR A 751 8.76 -5.41 -2.48
C THR A 751 7.45 -5.81 -3.18
N GLY A 752 6.34 -5.16 -2.80
CA GLY A 752 5.09 -5.17 -3.54
C GLY A 752 4.27 -6.45 -3.35
N CYS A 753 3.01 -6.39 -3.73
CA CYS A 753 2.07 -7.51 -3.64
C CYS A 753 1.74 -8.09 -5.02
N GLY A 754 2.68 -8.03 -5.98
CA GLY A 754 2.42 -8.42 -7.38
C GLY A 754 1.90 -9.85 -7.56
N TRP A 755 2.18 -10.73 -6.60
CA TRP A 755 1.62 -12.08 -6.51
C TRP A 755 0.08 -12.10 -6.49
N ILE A 756 -0.58 -11.09 -5.91
CA ILE A 756 -2.04 -11.07 -5.76
C ILE A 756 -2.75 -11.01 -7.12
N ASN A 757 -2.19 -10.26 -8.07
CA ASN A 757 -2.74 -10.13 -9.42
C ASN A 757 -2.52 -11.43 -10.22
N GLN A 758 -1.40 -12.11 -9.98
CA GLN A 758 -1.13 -13.42 -10.60
C GLN A 758 -2.12 -14.47 -10.08
N GLU A 759 -2.32 -14.54 -8.77
CA GLU A 759 -3.26 -15.48 -8.16
C GLU A 759 -4.72 -15.18 -8.49
N TYR A 760 -5.10 -13.90 -8.55
CA TYR A 760 -6.38 -13.49 -9.07
C TYR A 760 -6.61 -14.03 -10.50
N ALA A 761 -5.64 -13.86 -11.40
CA ALA A 761 -5.77 -14.34 -12.77
C ALA A 761 -5.96 -15.87 -12.82
N MET A 762 -5.32 -16.61 -11.92
CA MET A 762 -5.52 -18.05 -11.78
C MET A 762 -6.92 -18.41 -11.26
N VAL A 763 -7.37 -17.77 -10.18
CA VAL A 763 -8.72 -17.98 -9.63
C VAL A 763 -9.78 -17.67 -10.68
N HIS A 764 -9.64 -16.54 -11.38
CA HIS A 764 -10.53 -16.13 -12.44
C HIS A 764 -10.52 -17.15 -13.60
N SER A 765 -9.35 -17.60 -14.05
CA SER A 765 -9.24 -18.59 -15.13
C SER A 765 -9.95 -19.91 -14.76
N ILE A 766 -9.67 -20.46 -13.58
CA ILE A 766 -10.28 -21.73 -13.12
C ILE A 766 -11.79 -21.58 -12.95
N LEU A 767 -12.26 -20.50 -12.32
CA LEU A 767 -13.68 -20.26 -12.05
C LEU A 767 -14.46 -20.03 -13.35
N CYS A 768 -13.96 -19.11 -14.18
CA CYS A 768 -14.73 -18.52 -15.27
C CYS A 768 -14.55 -19.25 -16.60
N GLN A 769 -13.41 -19.88 -16.83
CA GLN A 769 -13.17 -20.62 -18.07
C GLN A 769 -13.37 -22.12 -17.86
N ASP A 770 -12.72 -22.70 -16.86
CA ASP A 770 -12.69 -24.15 -16.69
C ASP A 770 -13.99 -24.68 -16.06
N LEU A 771 -14.35 -24.21 -14.87
CA LEU A 771 -15.49 -24.73 -14.11
C LEU A 771 -16.81 -24.38 -14.77
N LEU A 772 -16.96 -23.13 -15.20
CA LEU A 772 -18.15 -22.69 -15.92
C LEU A 772 -18.31 -23.46 -17.25
N GLY A 773 -17.24 -23.54 -18.05
CA GLY A 773 -17.25 -24.25 -19.32
C GLY A 773 -17.59 -25.73 -19.16
N ALA A 774 -16.96 -26.42 -18.22
CA ALA A 774 -17.21 -27.82 -17.96
C ALA A 774 -18.65 -28.07 -17.47
N CYS A 775 -19.19 -27.25 -16.56
CA CYS A 775 -20.58 -27.39 -16.10
C CYS A 775 -21.60 -27.22 -17.23
N LEU A 776 -21.41 -26.23 -18.10
CA LEU A 776 -22.30 -25.98 -19.23
C LEU A 776 -22.22 -27.10 -20.27
N ASN A 777 -21.02 -27.64 -20.52
CA ASN A 777 -20.81 -28.76 -21.44
C ASN A 777 -21.47 -30.06 -20.93
N ILE A 778 -21.44 -30.32 -19.63
CA ILE A 778 -22.19 -31.43 -19.02
C ILE A 778 -23.70 -31.19 -19.20
N ALA A 779 -24.19 -29.98 -18.90
CA ALA A 779 -25.60 -29.64 -19.06
C ALA A 779 -26.09 -29.86 -20.50
N LEU A 780 -25.31 -29.42 -21.49
CA LEU A 780 -25.59 -29.62 -22.92
C LEU A 780 -25.59 -31.12 -23.28
N SER A 781 -24.60 -31.88 -22.80
CA SER A 781 -24.50 -33.32 -23.07
C SER A 781 -25.68 -34.10 -22.49
N VAL A 782 -26.11 -33.77 -21.27
CA VAL A 782 -27.30 -34.36 -20.62
C VAL A 782 -28.58 -33.96 -21.35
N PHE A 783 -28.69 -32.70 -21.80
CA PHE A 783 -29.85 -32.22 -22.55
C PHE A 783 -29.98 -32.90 -23.92
N ILE A 784 -28.88 -33.01 -24.66
CA ILE A 784 -28.83 -33.74 -25.94
C ILE A 784 -29.20 -35.21 -25.74
N ASN A 785 -28.65 -35.85 -24.70
CA ASN A 785 -29.03 -37.21 -24.33
C ASN A 785 -30.55 -37.34 -24.13
N ALA A 786 -31.17 -36.44 -23.37
CA ALA A 786 -32.63 -36.41 -23.19
C ALA A 786 -33.40 -36.27 -24.51
N LEU A 787 -32.97 -35.36 -25.40
CA LEU A 787 -33.59 -35.17 -26.71
C LEU A 787 -33.55 -36.43 -27.58
N PHE A 788 -32.46 -37.22 -27.53
CA PHE A 788 -32.30 -38.43 -28.32
C PHE A 788 -32.94 -39.69 -27.69
N LEU A 789 -33.14 -39.70 -26.37
CA LEU A 789 -33.88 -40.76 -25.67
C LEU A 789 -35.36 -40.84 -26.13
N LEU A 790 -35.97 -39.72 -26.49
CA LEU A 790 -37.37 -39.67 -26.95
C LEU A 790 -37.58 -40.37 -28.32
N PRO A 791 -36.89 -39.98 -29.41
CA PRO A 791 -36.93 -40.72 -30.67
C PRO A 791 -36.52 -42.19 -30.52
N MET A 792 -35.54 -42.49 -29.67
CA MET A 792 -35.12 -43.87 -29.39
C MET A 792 -36.26 -44.67 -28.73
N ALA A 793 -36.98 -44.10 -27.76
CA ALA A 793 -38.15 -44.73 -27.16
C ALA A 793 -39.28 -44.96 -28.17
N ILE A 794 -39.54 -43.98 -29.06
CA ILE A 794 -40.51 -44.12 -30.15
C ILE A 794 -40.11 -45.26 -31.10
N CYS A 795 -38.85 -45.33 -31.50
CA CYS A 795 -38.33 -46.43 -32.32
C CYS A 795 -38.50 -47.78 -31.60
N GLY A 796 -38.22 -47.84 -30.29
CA GLY A 796 -38.43 -49.03 -29.46
C GLY A 796 -39.89 -49.48 -29.42
N ILE A 797 -40.85 -48.55 -29.31
CA ILE A 797 -42.30 -48.83 -29.36
C ILE A 797 -42.69 -49.39 -30.74
N ILE A 798 -42.22 -48.76 -31.82
CA ILE A 798 -42.51 -49.17 -33.20
C ILE A 798 -41.93 -50.57 -33.46
N LEU A 799 -40.66 -50.80 -33.12
CA LEU A 799 -39.98 -52.08 -33.27
C LEU A 799 -40.67 -53.19 -32.47
N GLN A 800 -41.06 -52.91 -31.22
CA GLN A 800 -41.78 -53.85 -30.36
C GLN A 800 -43.09 -54.31 -31.00
N LYS A 801 -43.81 -53.42 -31.69
CA LYS A 801 -45.02 -53.77 -32.43
C LYS A 801 -44.71 -54.53 -33.72
N ARG A 802 -43.76 -54.03 -34.53
CA ARG A 802 -43.44 -54.58 -35.86
C ARG A 802 -42.81 -55.97 -35.80
N LEU A 803 -41.90 -56.21 -34.87
CA LEU A 803 -41.26 -57.52 -34.64
C LEU A 803 -42.25 -58.58 -34.11
N ARG A 804 -43.34 -58.16 -33.45
CA ARG A 804 -44.45 -59.06 -33.11
C ARG A 804 -45.35 -59.33 -34.33
N GLY A 805 -45.48 -58.40 -35.27
CA GLY A 805 -46.29 -58.52 -36.47
C GLY A 805 -45.69 -59.35 -37.62
N ILE A 806 -44.36 -59.51 -37.65
CA ILE A 806 -43.70 -60.54 -38.49
C ILE A 806 -44.27 -61.93 -38.18
N ARG A 807 -44.85 -62.13 -36.97
CA ARG A 807 -45.44 -63.39 -36.51
C ARG A 807 -46.90 -63.61 -36.96
N GLY A 808 -47.54 -62.60 -37.56
CA GLY A 808 -48.94 -62.65 -38.02
C GLY A 808 -49.13 -62.55 -39.53
N GLY A 809 -48.14 -62.03 -40.26
CA GLY A 809 -48.11 -62.02 -41.72
C GLY A 809 -47.01 -62.94 -42.23
N SER A 810 -47.38 -64.13 -42.66
CA SER A 810 -46.46 -65.05 -43.35
C SER A 810 -45.90 -64.37 -44.60
N TYR A 811 -44.59 -64.14 -44.63
CA TYR A 811 -43.79 -64.12 -45.86
C TYR A 811 -43.75 -65.56 -46.43
N GLY A 812 -44.91 -66.06 -46.83
CA GLY A 812 -45.09 -67.43 -47.32
C GLY A 812 -46.36 -67.61 -48.17
N ASN A 813 -46.96 -66.52 -48.66
CA ASN A 813 -47.94 -66.58 -49.75
C ASN A 813 -47.38 -65.99 -51.06
N VAL A 814 -46.06 -65.92 -51.20
CA VAL A 814 -45.44 -65.93 -52.53
C VAL A 814 -45.37 -67.40 -52.93
N GLU A 815 -46.42 -67.80 -53.65
CA GLU A 815 -46.47 -68.89 -54.64
C GLU A 815 -45.68 -70.17 -54.31
N ALA A 816 -46.40 -71.16 -53.75
CA ALA A 816 -46.13 -72.57 -54.01
C ALA A 816 -47.46 -73.34 -54.11
N PRO A 817 -47.56 -74.36 -54.99
CA PRO A 817 -48.83 -74.88 -55.48
C PRO A 817 -49.59 -75.67 -54.40
N ALA A 818 -50.91 -75.55 -54.43
CA ALA A 818 -51.82 -76.26 -53.54
C ALA A 818 -51.66 -77.77 -53.68
N ALA A 819 -51.45 -78.46 -52.56
CA ALA A 819 -51.80 -79.86 -52.42
C ALA A 819 -53.33 -79.98 -52.36
N GLU A 820 -53.82 -81.04 -53.00
CA GLU A 820 -55.19 -81.27 -53.42
C GLU A 820 -56.25 -81.09 -52.30
N GLY A 821 -57.32 -80.37 -52.63
CA GLY A 821 -58.62 -80.50 -51.95
C GLY A 821 -59.16 -79.28 -51.20
N GLN A 822 -58.41 -78.20 -51.01
CA GLN A 822 -58.94 -76.97 -50.37
C GLN A 822 -58.97 -75.78 -51.34
N LEU A 823 -60.19 -75.34 -51.68
CA LEU A 823 -60.45 -74.13 -52.47
C LEU A 823 -59.82 -72.91 -51.78
N THR A 824 -58.98 -72.19 -52.52
CA THR A 824 -58.34 -70.96 -52.05
C THR A 824 -59.37 -69.85 -51.79
N GLY A 825 -59.01 -68.85 -50.97
CA GLY A 825 -59.89 -67.72 -50.66
C GLY A 825 -60.39 -66.95 -51.90
N ARG A 826 -59.63 -66.97 -52.99
CA ARG A 826 -60.01 -66.38 -54.29
C ARG A 826 -61.09 -67.18 -55.00
N GLN A 827 -61.03 -68.51 -54.97
CA GLN A 827 -62.06 -69.40 -55.55
C GLN A 827 -63.37 -69.39 -54.74
N LYS A 828 -63.30 -69.17 -53.42
CA LYS A 828 -64.50 -68.91 -52.59
C LYS A 828 -65.15 -67.56 -52.91
N LEU A 829 -64.34 -66.55 -53.26
CA LEU A 829 -64.83 -65.23 -53.67
C LEU A 829 -65.44 -65.28 -55.08
N GLU A 830 -64.80 -65.99 -56.03
CA GLU A 830 -65.34 -66.23 -57.38
C GLU A 830 -66.63 -67.05 -57.34
N LYS A 831 -66.72 -68.11 -56.53
CA LYS A 831 -67.99 -68.83 -56.32
C LYS A 831 -69.06 -68.00 -55.62
N LYS A 832 -68.69 -67.09 -54.70
CA LYS A 832 -69.65 -66.14 -54.11
C LYS A 832 -70.11 -65.09 -55.12
N LEU A 833 -69.23 -64.62 -56.00
CA LEU A 833 -69.55 -63.70 -57.10
C LEU A 833 -70.41 -64.39 -58.17
N GLU A 834 -70.17 -65.67 -58.49
CA GLU A 834 -71.03 -66.47 -59.38
C GLU A 834 -72.38 -66.81 -58.74
N ALA A 835 -72.43 -67.04 -57.42
CA ALA A 835 -73.69 -67.26 -56.69
C ALA A 835 -74.51 -65.97 -56.58
N LEU A 836 -73.86 -64.81 -56.43
CA LEU A 836 -74.49 -63.49 -56.48
C LEU A 836 -74.95 -63.13 -57.90
N ALA A 837 -74.22 -63.56 -58.94
CA ALA A 837 -74.62 -63.37 -60.34
C ALA A 837 -75.77 -64.30 -60.80
N LYS A 838 -76.03 -65.41 -60.09
CA LYS A 838 -77.10 -66.37 -60.38
C LYS A 838 -78.37 -66.21 -59.52
N GLY A 839 -78.47 -65.13 -58.74
CA GLY A 839 -79.74 -64.68 -58.18
C GLY A 839 -80.47 -65.69 -57.26
N GLN A 840 -79.76 -66.37 -56.36
CA GLN A 840 -80.38 -67.19 -55.32
C GLN A 840 -80.13 -66.59 -53.93
N THR A 841 -81.02 -65.67 -53.55
CA THR A 841 -81.26 -65.27 -52.17
C THR A 841 -82.10 -66.33 -51.47
N THR A 842 -81.66 -66.81 -50.29
CA THR A 842 -82.48 -66.82 -49.06
C THR A 842 -81.68 -67.22 -47.82
N LEU A 843 -81.74 -66.32 -46.84
CA LEU A 843 -81.57 -66.38 -45.38
C LEU A 843 -80.23 -66.85 -44.79
#